data_AF-A0A2I7N470-F1
#
_entry.id   AF-A0A2I7N470-F1
#
_cell.length_a   1.000
_cell.length_b   1.000
_cell.length_c   1.000
_cell.angle_alpha   90.00
_cell.angle_beta   90.00
_cell.angle_gamma   90.00
#
_symmetry.space_group_name_H-M   'P 1'
#
loop_
_entity.id
_entity.type
_entity.pdbx_description
1 polymer ?
#
loop_
_entity_poly.entity_id
_entity_poly.type
_entity_poly.pdbx_seq_one_letter_code
_entity_poly.pdbx_strand_id
1 'polypeptide(L)'
;MNSNIIYLKIRKPQMLKVTSVLIGIFLAGCNGGNSSSSTTSATQGVIDNININRDSQLATQLSIETTLLTENQANSKAISDSSCMQILPQNGKNMITSYSGNQYYSPAQIKFTLQNKCSTYINLNGLTAVLSGININGKSFASAGGSIKWIDQDQLNGAPWLNISSANSGSNITLNLTTPSCSGNYCDWAKMPPNSSKTITINTAVNSAINSFTVSSLTLDGVTPPPAVESGSLQLIIDSSSLKSLCTTTNCAIGLDLISPASQKIASMNINPKESPVYTVKYNGLLIGNYTVSVNGSSLPNPQGGSITYKTEPASIPVSKNTTTSAQTTFSYIPAKILGSLTITNQNFPDSTLFANIGGLPGSVTSASNSYPFTINLNSSANISGLNTGNYTISVQGLADPLKGVYYKADPLSLSIVDNQNTAKSLTFSKLATSSLHKVTFSVSNLPATATNVSFAGQNAAFKYNTDSLSNGDYWFANNESAIAINIAVPTGYTVSYSPQVITPATTSVSISFQAITNSYLTTSNGQIVDSSGNIIKLKGINWFGFNNGGTMLDGLWSSDPLSGDFSTTVQRIKALGFNAVRLPFSFKDLAKSPNNFSHSNCPTATNSQLLANLTNPSVTPASGTSIPPLSYAPTRASNMCNDYLPNNSTMDRFIWVIDFFAKNGFYVLIDDHLREDQTILNSGVSSWANQWKDLATRIKNGMPASSSSKVMFDLLNEPDNFGIRWEASGSNPSLATAYLSAMDAIATVLPNNIYMVEGTGQSGINANWGDGFATNKTLISQSGLSDPNGFFTAVLSKPYVNQVVVSPHVYPPTVTNASSDYFGSGLYNRLNNSFGYLNYTGYCVNSNCHKFPVAIGEFGSRFTDNRDLLFFNSFASYLNSSNDANDGKHQPIYNWFYWSWNANSGDTGG
;
A
#
# COMPACT_ATOMS: atom_id res chain seq x y z
N MET A 1 -65.66 31.94 -12.49
CA MET A 1 -65.86 30.67 -13.22
C MET A 1 -64.95 29.62 -12.59
N ASN A 2 -65.41 28.37 -12.50
CA ASN A 2 -64.70 27.29 -11.82
C ASN A 2 -63.45 26.83 -12.59
N SER A 3 -62.44 26.36 -11.87
CA SER A 3 -61.78 25.07 -12.16
C SER A 3 -61.02 24.57 -10.93
N ASN A 4 -61.04 23.26 -10.74
CA ASN A 4 -60.36 22.56 -9.64
C ASN A 4 -58.84 22.48 -9.88
N ILE A 5 -58.05 22.38 -8.80
CA ILE A 5 -57.13 21.26 -8.49
C ILE A 5 -56.43 21.55 -7.15
N ILE A 6 -56.20 20.51 -6.35
CA ILE A 6 -55.54 20.52 -5.03
C ILE A 6 -54.25 19.68 -5.13
N TYR A 7 -53.15 20.09 -4.48
CA TYR A 7 -52.26 19.22 -3.67
C TYR A 7 -51.08 19.97 -3.00
N LEU A 8 -50.82 19.65 -1.72
CA LEU A 8 -49.53 19.66 -0.96
C LEU A 8 -48.63 20.93 -0.88
N LYS A 9 -48.42 21.49 0.35
CA LYS A 9 -47.10 21.57 1.06
C LYS A 9 -47.08 22.33 2.42
N ILE A 10 -46.56 21.66 3.47
CA ILE A 10 -45.38 22.01 4.33
C ILE A 10 -45.26 23.36 5.12
N ARG A 11 -44.80 23.24 6.40
CA ARG A 11 -44.00 24.15 7.30
C ARG A 11 -44.66 25.24 8.21
N LYS A 12 -44.50 25.00 9.53
CA LYS A 12 -43.68 25.78 10.53
C LYS A 12 -44.05 27.27 10.85
N PRO A 13 -43.43 27.96 11.85
CA PRO A 13 -44.19 28.72 12.87
C PRO A 13 -43.77 30.21 13.01
N GLN A 14 -44.40 30.95 13.95
CA GLN A 14 -43.73 31.66 15.07
C GLN A 14 -44.71 32.52 15.91
N MET A 15 -44.36 32.77 17.18
CA MET A 15 -45.00 33.73 18.10
C MET A 15 -43.92 34.34 19.03
N LEU A 16 -44.22 35.48 19.66
CA LEU A 16 -43.25 36.47 20.17
C LEU A 16 -43.46 36.82 21.67
N LYS A 17 -42.52 37.59 22.26
CA LYS A 17 -42.56 38.36 23.54
C LYS A 17 -42.28 37.59 24.86
N VAL A 18 -41.19 37.83 25.59
CA VAL A 18 -40.79 39.03 26.39
C VAL A 18 -41.70 39.33 27.59
N THR A 19 -41.21 39.09 28.81
CA THR A 19 -41.10 40.07 29.94
C THR A 19 -40.47 39.45 31.19
N SER A 20 -39.67 40.24 31.94
CA SER A 20 -39.65 40.35 33.43
C SER A 20 -38.59 41.36 33.88
N VAL A 21 -38.85 42.08 34.99
CA VAL A 21 -38.12 43.32 35.35
C VAL A 21 -38.16 43.61 36.87
N LEU A 22 -37.02 44.06 37.43
CA LEU A 22 -36.79 44.88 38.64
C LEU A 22 -37.01 44.42 40.11
N ILE A 23 -36.17 45.02 40.99
CA ILE A 23 -36.30 45.33 42.46
C ILE A 23 -36.16 44.13 43.44
N GLY A 24 -35.48 44.19 44.61
CA GLY A 24 -34.74 45.23 45.37
C GLY A 24 -34.18 44.62 46.70
N ILE A 25 -33.75 45.31 47.78
CA ILE A 25 -33.37 46.73 48.05
C ILE A 25 -32.69 46.83 49.47
N PHE A 26 -31.48 47.44 49.61
CA PHE A 26 -30.81 47.91 50.88
C PHE A 26 -30.58 46.89 52.04
N LEU A 27 -29.72 47.05 53.07
CA LEU A 27 -29.21 48.20 53.85
C LEU A 27 -27.88 47.85 54.60
N ALA A 28 -27.30 48.78 55.39
CA ALA A 28 -25.93 48.74 55.94
C ALA A 28 -25.82 48.48 57.47
N GLY A 29 -24.60 48.23 58.01
CA GLY A 29 -24.37 48.14 59.47
C GLY A 29 -22.95 47.80 60.01
N CYS A 30 -22.06 48.79 60.08
CA CYS A 30 -20.96 49.08 61.04
C CYS A 30 -20.02 48.01 61.72
N ASN A 31 -18.72 48.38 61.68
CA ASN A 31 -17.66 48.32 62.73
C ASN A 31 -16.92 47.01 63.13
N GLY A 32 -15.57 47.07 63.06
CA GLY A 32 -14.69 46.54 64.12
C GLY A 32 -13.32 45.91 63.74
N GLY A 33 -12.21 46.64 63.97
CA GLY A 33 -10.94 46.06 64.48
C GLY A 33 -9.88 45.50 63.50
N ASN A 34 -8.65 46.02 63.61
CA ASN A 34 -7.43 45.51 62.92
C ASN A 34 -6.96 44.13 63.44
N SER A 35 -6.45 43.28 62.56
CA SER A 35 -5.03 42.84 62.55
C SER A 35 -4.72 41.88 61.38
N SER A 36 -3.42 41.62 61.14
CA SER A 36 -2.86 41.27 59.83
C SER A 36 -2.62 39.77 59.57
N SER A 37 -3.11 39.26 58.43
CA SER A 37 -2.43 38.23 57.62
C SER A 37 -3.05 38.12 56.21
N SER A 38 -2.57 38.90 55.24
CA SER A 38 -3.09 38.87 53.86
C SER A 38 -2.48 37.74 53.02
N THR A 39 -2.73 36.48 53.39
CA THR A 39 -2.84 35.43 52.38
C THR A 39 -4.14 35.70 51.63
N THR A 40 -4.08 36.18 50.39
CA THR A 40 -5.27 36.39 49.57
C THR A 40 -5.93 35.04 49.31
N SER A 41 -6.98 34.72 50.08
CA SER A 41 -7.83 33.57 49.81
C SER A 41 -8.28 33.62 48.36
N ALA A 42 -8.13 32.50 47.64
CA ALA A 42 -8.77 32.34 46.34
C ALA A 42 -10.27 32.65 46.51
N THR A 43 -10.80 33.53 45.67
CA THR A 43 -12.25 33.77 45.56
C THR A 43 -12.89 32.45 45.18
N GLN A 44 -13.43 31.73 46.17
CA GLN A 44 -13.96 30.39 45.99
C GLN A 44 -15.36 30.48 45.37
N GLY A 45 -15.47 30.17 44.08
CA GLY A 45 -16.73 30.12 43.38
C GLY A 45 -17.56 28.94 43.87
N VAL A 46 -18.55 29.19 44.73
CA VAL A 46 -19.58 28.20 45.07
C VAL A 46 -20.62 28.20 43.96
N ILE A 47 -20.76 27.08 43.25
CA ILE A 47 -21.87 26.85 42.34
C ILE A 47 -22.86 25.93 43.06
N ASP A 48 -24.10 26.40 43.16
CA ASP A 48 -25.13 25.86 44.04
C ASP A 48 -25.51 24.40 43.73
N ASN A 49 -26.10 23.74 44.73
CA ASN A 49 -26.48 22.32 44.71
C ASN A 49 -27.17 21.87 43.40
N ILE A 50 -26.50 21.00 42.65
CA ILE A 50 -27.04 20.43 41.41
C ILE A 50 -27.79 19.14 41.74
N ASN A 51 -29.13 19.21 41.76
CA ASN A 51 -30.00 18.06 41.98
C ASN A 51 -30.25 17.33 40.65
N ILE A 52 -29.78 16.08 40.53
CA ILE A 52 -29.94 15.29 39.30
C ILE A 52 -31.22 14.47 39.38
N ASN A 53 -32.11 14.62 38.39
CA ASN A 53 -33.32 13.81 38.32
C ASN A 53 -32.95 12.34 38.08
N ARG A 54 -33.52 11.42 38.88
CA ARG A 54 -33.32 9.98 38.75
C ARG A 54 -33.60 9.47 37.33
N ASP A 55 -34.63 10.00 36.68
CA ASP A 55 -35.03 9.55 35.33
C ASP A 55 -34.07 10.03 34.22
N SER A 56 -33.13 10.93 34.55
CA SER A 56 -32.02 11.32 33.66
C SER A 56 -30.75 10.47 33.83
N GLN A 57 -30.74 9.54 34.78
CA GLN A 57 -29.62 8.64 35.06
C GLN A 57 -29.94 7.23 34.55
N LEU A 58 -29.18 6.74 33.56
CA LEU A 58 -29.17 5.32 33.23
C LEU A 58 -28.37 4.56 34.30
N ALA A 59 -28.91 3.45 34.79
CA ALA A 59 -28.22 2.56 35.73
C ALA A 59 -27.28 1.61 34.97
N THR A 60 -26.07 1.38 35.49
CA THR A 60 -25.16 0.35 34.95
C THR A 60 -25.43 -1.04 35.49
N GLN A 61 -24.88 -2.01 34.75
CA GLN A 61 -24.60 -3.39 35.15
C GLN A 61 -23.69 -3.49 36.40
N LEU A 62 -24.24 -3.13 37.55
CA LEU A 62 -24.06 -3.86 38.81
C LEU A 62 -25.47 -3.96 39.43
N SER A 63 -26.36 -4.72 38.79
CA SER A 63 -26.57 -6.06 39.32
C SER A 63 -26.81 -7.11 38.25
N ILE A 64 -25.78 -7.95 38.06
CA ILE A 64 -25.85 -9.38 37.72
C ILE A 64 -26.23 -9.71 36.25
N GLU A 65 -25.33 -10.43 35.59
CA GLU A 65 -25.67 -11.22 34.39
C GLU A 65 -26.69 -12.30 34.77
N THR A 66 -27.77 -12.44 34.02
CA THR A 66 -28.48 -13.73 33.98
C THR A 66 -27.57 -14.77 33.35
N THR A 67 -26.83 -15.49 34.20
CA THR A 67 -25.96 -16.58 33.78
C THR A 67 -26.81 -17.67 33.14
N LEU A 68 -26.56 -17.98 31.86
CA LEU A 68 -27.19 -19.07 31.13
C LEU A 68 -26.71 -20.41 31.67
N LEU A 69 -27.34 -20.90 32.75
CA LEU A 69 -27.20 -22.27 33.19
C LEU A 69 -28.07 -23.18 32.32
N THR A 70 -27.40 -23.86 31.39
CA THR A 70 -27.83 -25.09 30.69
C THR A 70 -29.25 -25.15 30.13
N GLU A 71 -29.33 -25.16 28.80
CA GLU A 71 -30.52 -25.55 28.04
C GLU A 71 -31.06 -26.91 28.51
N ASN A 72 -32.18 -26.91 29.23
CA ASN A 72 -32.95 -28.13 29.42
C ASN A 72 -33.62 -28.51 28.10
N GLN A 73 -33.47 -29.78 27.72
CA GLN A 73 -33.90 -30.31 26.43
C GLN A 73 -35.42 -30.13 26.24
N ALA A 74 -35.83 -29.55 25.10
CA ALA A 74 -37.21 -29.65 24.65
C ALA A 74 -37.45 -31.09 24.17
N ASN A 75 -37.96 -31.94 25.06
CA ASN A 75 -38.27 -33.33 24.79
C ASN A 75 -39.44 -33.43 23.78
N SER A 76 -39.10 -33.47 22.50
CA SER A 76 -40.06 -33.78 21.43
C SER A 76 -40.53 -35.21 21.58
N LYS A 77 -41.61 -35.42 22.34
CA LYS A 77 -42.31 -36.70 22.43
C LYS A 77 -43.11 -36.91 21.13
N ALA A 78 -42.40 -37.20 20.04
CA ALA A 78 -43.00 -37.71 18.82
C ALA A 78 -43.76 -38.99 19.20
N ILE A 79 -45.08 -38.95 19.08
CA ILE A 79 -45.90 -40.12 19.37
C ILE A 79 -45.81 -41.02 18.13
N SER A 80 -44.88 -41.99 18.19
CA SER A 80 -44.43 -42.93 17.15
C SER A 80 -43.41 -42.38 16.13
N ASP A 81 -42.41 -43.20 15.82
CA ASP A 81 -41.33 -42.99 14.83
C ASP A 81 -41.81 -43.03 13.35
N SER A 82 -43.12 -42.88 13.12
CA SER A 82 -43.77 -43.00 11.80
C SER A 82 -44.40 -41.70 11.28
N SER A 83 -44.31 -40.58 12.01
CA SER A 83 -44.74 -39.29 11.49
C SER A 83 -43.67 -38.67 10.59
N CYS A 84 -44.00 -38.47 9.31
CA CYS A 84 -43.10 -37.85 8.33
C CYS A 84 -43.06 -36.31 8.40
N MET A 85 -43.62 -35.70 9.45
CA MET A 85 -43.45 -34.29 9.80
C MET A 85 -42.50 -34.17 11.01
N GLN A 86 -41.47 -33.33 10.93
CA GLN A 86 -40.51 -33.11 12.02
C GLN A 86 -40.28 -31.62 12.33
N ILE A 87 -39.93 -31.28 13.56
CA ILE A 87 -39.37 -29.96 13.89
C ILE A 87 -37.89 -29.96 13.47
N LEU A 88 -37.42 -28.89 12.82
CA LEU A 88 -36.03 -28.76 12.38
C LEU A 88 -35.11 -28.27 13.51
N PRO A 89 -34.11 -29.05 13.97
CA PRO A 89 -33.05 -28.53 14.84
C PRO A 89 -32.01 -27.73 14.03
N GLN A 90 -31.45 -26.69 14.64
CA GLN A 90 -30.08 -26.25 14.34
C GLN A 90 -29.17 -26.61 15.52
N ASN A 91 -28.03 -27.24 15.24
CA ASN A 91 -27.01 -27.62 16.23
C ASN A 91 -27.57 -28.38 17.45
N GLY A 92 -28.54 -29.29 17.22
CA GLY A 92 -29.15 -30.13 18.27
C GLY A 92 -30.18 -29.43 19.16
N LYS A 93 -30.60 -28.20 18.81
CA LYS A 93 -31.45 -27.34 19.65
C LYS A 93 -32.68 -26.87 18.84
N ASN A 94 -33.86 -26.89 19.49
CA ASN A 94 -35.17 -26.85 18.81
C ASN A 94 -35.94 -25.52 18.93
N MET A 95 -35.31 -24.42 19.35
CA MET A 95 -35.93 -23.08 19.36
C MET A 95 -34.91 -21.96 19.16
N ILE A 96 -35.37 -20.87 18.55
CA ILE A 96 -34.71 -19.56 18.68
C ILE A 96 -35.61 -18.67 19.53
N THR A 97 -35.08 -18.17 20.64
CA THR A 97 -35.71 -17.11 21.42
C THR A 97 -34.96 -15.80 21.22
N SER A 98 -35.70 -14.70 21.14
CA SER A 98 -35.11 -13.35 21.12
C SER A 98 -35.89 -12.42 22.03
N TYR A 99 -35.16 -11.49 22.65
CA TYR A 99 -35.71 -10.47 23.54
C TYR A 99 -35.18 -9.11 23.09
N SER A 100 -36.07 -8.13 22.91
CA SER A 100 -35.70 -6.80 22.41
C SER A 100 -36.44 -5.71 23.17
N GLY A 101 -35.89 -5.30 24.32
CA GLY A 101 -36.50 -4.29 25.18
C GLY A 101 -35.49 -3.52 26.02
N ASN A 102 -36.01 -2.68 26.93
CA ASN A 102 -35.23 -1.77 27.76
C ASN A 102 -35.09 -2.31 29.20
N GLN A 103 -34.42 -1.54 30.06
CA GLN A 103 -34.11 -1.91 31.46
C GLN A 103 -35.32 -2.18 32.38
N TYR A 104 -36.57 -2.03 31.89
CA TYR A 104 -37.79 -2.30 32.66
C TYR A 104 -38.74 -3.32 32.00
N TYR A 105 -38.60 -3.59 30.70
CA TYR A 105 -39.50 -4.46 29.94
C TYR A 105 -38.75 -5.14 28.79
N SER A 106 -38.99 -6.42 28.56
CA SER A 106 -38.44 -7.15 27.40
C SER A 106 -39.50 -8.04 26.74
N PRO A 107 -40.01 -7.70 25.54
CA PRO A 107 -40.86 -8.61 24.80
C PRO A 107 -40.10 -9.89 24.46
N ALA A 108 -40.80 -11.02 24.52
CA ALA A 108 -40.28 -12.33 24.18
C ALA A 108 -40.84 -12.79 22.83
N GLN A 109 -39.97 -13.24 21.94
CA GLN A 109 -40.36 -13.95 20.73
C GLN A 109 -39.79 -15.36 20.75
N ILE A 110 -40.63 -16.35 20.47
CA ILE A 110 -40.27 -17.77 20.36
C ILE A 110 -40.56 -18.21 18.93
N LYS A 111 -39.58 -18.86 18.28
CA LYS A 111 -39.69 -19.39 16.91
C LYS A 111 -39.27 -20.85 16.82
N PHE A 112 -40.02 -21.62 16.04
CA PHE A 112 -39.68 -22.97 15.60
C PHE A 112 -40.23 -23.23 14.19
N THR A 113 -39.64 -24.20 13.49
CA THR A 113 -39.99 -24.54 12.10
C THR A 113 -40.39 -26.00 11.99
N LEU A 114 -41.57 -26.24 11.38
CA LEU A 114 -42.07 -27.55 11.00
C LEU A 114 -41.63 -27.86 9.56
N GLN A 115 -41.00 -29.01 9.36
CA GLN A 115 -40.59 -29.53 8.07
C GLN A 115 -41.41 -30.76 7.68
N ASN A 116 -41.85 -30.77 6.43
CA ASN A 116 -42.45 -31.94 5.79
C ASN A 116 -41.37 -32.81 5.11
N LYS A 117 -41.30 -34.08 5.50
CA LYS A 117 -40.46 -35.14 4.88
C LYS A 117 -41.29 -36.29 4.29
N CYS A 118 -42.61 -36.13 4.18
CA CYS A 118 -43.50 -37.13 3.60
C CYS A 118 -43.21 -37.33 2.10
N SER A 119 -43.28 -38.58 1.63
CA SER A 119 -43.11 -38.94 0.22
C SER A 119 -44.29 -38.52 -0.67
N THR A 120 -45.42 -38.18 -0.06
CA THR A 120 -46.59 -37.58 -0.71
C THR A 120 -46.81 -36.15 -0.22
N TYR A 121 -47.25 -35.26 -1.11
CA TYR A 121 -47.53 -33.86 -0.78
C TYR A 121 -48.72 -33.76 0.17
N ILE A 122 -48.46 -33.35 1.42
CA ILE A 122 -49.49 -33.00 2.40
C ILE A 122 -49.69 -31.49 2.36
N ASN A 123 -50.92 -31.05 2.06
CA ASN A 123 -51.28 -29.63 2.08
C ASN A 123 -51.42 -29.15 3.53
N LEU A 124 -50.56 -28.20 3.94
CA LEU A 124 -50.50 -27.68 5.31
C LEU A 124 -51.28 -26.36 5.51
N ASN A 125 -52.06 -25.92 4.53
CA ASN A 125 -52.93 -24.74 4.68
C ASN A 125 -54.09 -25.02 5.65
N GLY A 126 -54.35 -24.08 6.56
CA GLY A 126 -55.39 -24.20 7.59
C GLY A 126 -54.96 -24.91 8.89
N LEU A 127 -53.68 -25.23 9.03
CA LEU A 127 -53.12 -25.92 10.18
C LEU A 127 -53.23 -25.05 11.46
N THR A 128 -53.91 -25.57 12.48
CA THR A 128 -54.27 -24.80 13.69
C THR A 128 -53.24 -24.97 14.82
N ALA A 129 -52.84 -23.86 15.44
CA ALA A 129 -52.10 -23.87 16.71
C ALA A 129 -53.06 -24.03 17.90
N VAL A 130 -52.76 -24.90 18.86
CA VAL A 130 -53.49 -24.99 20.13
C VAL A 130 -52.53 -24.72 21.29
N LEU A 131 -52.85 -23.74 22.13
CA LEU A 131 -52.02 -23.28 23.24
C LEU A 131 -52.62 -23.68 24.59
N SER A 132 -52.27 -24.87 25.08
CA SER A 132 -52.72 -25.38 26.38
C SER A 132 -51.65 -25.18 27.46
N GLY A 133 -52.08 -24.95 28.71
CA GLY A 133 -51.19 -24.92 29.87
C GLY A 133 -50.17 -23.76 29.87
N ILE A 134 -50.55 -22.58 29.39
CA ILE A 134 -49.68 -21.39 29.42
C ILE A 134 -49.70 -20.81 30.83
N ASN A 135 -48.55 -20.43 31.40
CA ASN A 135 -48.42 -19.84 32.73
C ASN A 135 -47.46 -18.63 32.67
N ILE A 136 -47.87 -17.47 33.17
CA ILE A 136 -47.05 -16.24 33.12
C ILE A 136 -47.13 -15.51 34.47
N ASN A 137 -45.97 -15.33 35.10
CA ASN A 137 -45.80 -14.85 36.48
C ASN A 137 -46.74 -15.54 37.47
N GLY A 138 -46.80 -16.87 37.41
CA GLY A 138 -47.59 -17.73 38.29
C GLY A 138 -49.09 -17.76 38.01
N LYS A 139 -49.57 -17.10 36.94
CA LYS A 139 -50.97 -17.21 36.47
C LYS A 139 -51.10 -18.16 35.29
N SER A 140 -51.79 -19.27 35.51
CA SER A 140 -52.18 -20.21 34.44
C SER A 140 -53.34 -19.70 33.58
N PHE A 141 -53.24 -19.92 32.28
CA PHE A 141 -54.23 -19.60 31.25
C PHE A 141 -54.59 -20.90 30.50
N ALA A 142 -55.88 -21.21 30.43
CA ALA A 142 -56.41 -22.36 29.70
C ALA A 142 -57.07 -21.90 28.39
N SER A 143 -56.67 -22.46 27.26
CA SER A 143 -57.44 -22.31 26.01
C SER A 143 -58.66 -23.21 26.03
N ALA A 144 -59.86 -22.65 25.84
CA ALA A 144 -61.01 -23.45 25.43
C ALA A 144 -60.73 -24.03 24.02
N GLY A 145 -60.94 -25.33 23.83
CA GLY A 145 -60.64 -26.01 22.58
C GLY A 145 -61.57 -25.57 21.44
N GLY A 146 -61.03 -24.87 20.44
CA GLY A 146 -61.74 -24.46 19.24
C GLY A 146 -60.76 -24.04 18.15
N SER A 147 -61.08 -24.34 16.89
CA SER A 147 -60.22 -24.03 15.75
C SER A 147 -59.98 -22.52 15.63
N ILE A 148 -58.73 -22.07 15.49
CA ILE A 148 -58.40 -20.64 15.41
C ILE A 148 -58.96 -20.05 14.10
N LYS A 149 -60.15 -19.47 14.18
CA LYS A 149 -60.39 -18.14 13.62
C LYS A 149 -59.81 -17.13 14.60
N TRP A 150 -59.38 -15.98 14.08
CA TRP A 150 -58.90 -14.82 14.85
C TRP A 150 -59.65 -14.69 16.18
N ILE A 151 -58.93 -14.82 17.30
CA ILE A 151 -59.55 -14.83 18.63
C ILE A 151 -60.34 -13.54 18.79
N ASP A 152 -61.62 -13.71 19.08
CA ASP A 152 -62.65 -12.68 18.99
C ASP A 152 -62.29 -11.47 19.86
N GLN A 153 -62.46 -10.27 19.30
CA GLN A 153 -61.99 -9.03 19.90
C GLN A 153 -62.84 -8.59 21.11
N ASP A 154 -64.03 -9.20 21.28
CA ASP A 154 -65.12 -8.67 22.08
C ASP A 154 -65.51 -9.50 23.34
N GLN A 155 -64.70 -10.50 23.74
CA GLN A 155 -64.94 -11.30 24.97
C GLN A 155 -64.01 -10.97 26.14
N LEU A 156 -63.05 -10.05 26.00
CA LEU A 156 -61.95 -9.86 26.96
C LEU A 156 -61.68 -8.38 27.28
N ASN A 157 -62.53 -7.79 28.12
CA ASN A 157 -62.30 -6.47 28.73
C ASN A 157 -61.11 -6.53 29.72
N GLY A 158 -59.91 -6.36 29.20
CA GLY A 158 -58.65 -6.34 29.96
C GLY A 158 -57.49 -6.86 29.13
N ALA A 159 -56.65 -5.96 28.63
CA ALA A 159 -55.45 -6.31 27.88
C ALA A 159 -54.35 -6.89 28.80
N PRO A 160 -53.35 -7.65 28.29
CA PRO A 160 -53.09 -7.97 26.87
C PRO A 160 -52.73 -9.45 26.57
N TRP A 161 -52.73 -9.84 25.28
CA TRP A 161 -52.67 -11.25 24.81
C TRP A 161 -51.47 -11.56 23.90
N LEU A 162 -50.97 -12.80 23.93
CA LEU A 162 -49.90 -13.30 23.03
C LEU A 162 -50.33 -13.27 21.55
N ASN A 163 -49.51 -12.65 20.69
CA ASN A 163 -49.70 -12.65 19.24
C ASN A 163 -49.04 -13.90 18.62
N ILE A 164 -49.75 -14.56 17.72
CA ILE A 164 -49.23 -15.68 16.90
C ILE A 164 -49.23 -15.25 15.43
N SER A 165 -48.13 -15.51 14.73
CA SER A 165 -48.05 -15.34 13.28
C SER A 165 -47.27 -16.46 12.61
N SER A 166 -47.66 -16.84 11.39
CA SER A 166 -47.00 -17.85 10.58
C SER A 166 -46.25 -17.23 9.39
N ALA A 167 -45.20 -17.92 8.94
CA ALA A 167 -44.49 -17.62 7.70
C ALA A 167 -44.13 -18.93 7.00
N ASN A 168 -44.41 -19.02 5.69
CA ASN A 168 -44.16 -20.22 4.89
C ASN A 168 -42.87 -20.05 4.08
N SER A 169 -42.08 -21.11 3.96
CA SER A 169 -40.87 -21.16 3.12
C SER A 169 -40.77 -22.53 2.47
N GLY A 170 -41.22 -22.63 1.21
CA GLY A 170 -41.43 -23.90 0.53
C GLY A 170 -42.43 -24.79 1.28
N SER A 171 -42.09 -26.07 1.45
CA SER A 171 -42.91 -27.06 2.19
C SER A 171 -42.86 -26.93 3.72
N ASN A 172 -42.19 -25.90 4.25
CA ASN A 172 -41.97 -25.70 5.68
C ASN A 172 -42.76 -24.50 6.20
N ILE A 173 -43.28 -24.61 7.43
CA ILE A 173 -43.99 -23.53 8.13
C ILE A 173 -43.22 -23.15 9.39
N THR A 174 -42.89 -21.86 9.51
CA THR A 174 -42.31 -21.26 10.72
C THR A 174 -43.41 -20.53 11.48
N LEU A 175 -43.48 -20.77 12.79
CA LEU A 175 -44.48 -20.17 13.67
C LEU A 175 -43.78 -19.28 14.69
N ASN A 176 -44.31 -18.06 14.87
CA ASN A 176 -43.78 -17.03 15.73
C ASN A 176 -44.80 -16.71 16.82
N LEU A 177 -44.46 -16.99 18.08
CA LEU A 177 -45.21 -16.52 19.24
C LEU A 177 -44.51 -15.29 19.79
N THR A 178 -45.23 -14.18 19.93
CA THR A 178 -44.67 -12.89 20.33
C THR A 178 -45.54 -12.25 21.41
N THR A 179 -44.95 -11.89 22.54
CA THR A 179 -45.65 -11.09 23.57
C THR A 179 -46.05 -9.73 23.01
N PRO A 180 -47.25 -9.21 23.33
CA PRO A 180 -47.72 -7.93 22.83
C PRO A 180 -46.91 -6.77 23.43
N SER A 181 -46.82 -5.66 22.71
CA SER A 181 -46.36 -4.38 23.26
C SER A 181 -47.43 -3.78 24.17
N CYS A 182 -47.09 -3.51 25.43
CA CYS A 182 -48.00 -2.93 26.43
C CYS A 182 -47.38 -1.65 27.01
N SER A 183 -48.19 -0.62 27.23
CA SER A 183 -47.80 0.64 27.88
C SER A 183 -48.85 1.07 28.91
N GLY A 184 -48.39 1.37 30.14
CA GLY A 184 -49.24 1.82 31.24
C GLY A 184 -49.14 0.96 32.51
N ASN A 185 -49.93 1.31 33.53
CA ASN A 185 -49.86 0.70 34.86
C ASN A 185 -50.33 -0.76 34.91
N TYR A 186 -51.06 -1.24 33.90
CA TYR A 186 -51.63 -2.59 33.85
C TYR A 186 -50.65 -3.64 33.29
N CYS A 187 -49.42 -3.25 32.92
CA CYS A 187 -48.43 -4.12 32.27
C CYS A 187 -47.54 -4.90 33.25
N ASP A 188 -47.99 -5.20 34.49
CA ASP A 188 -47.14 -5.83 35.52
C ASP A 188 -46.63 -7.22 35.14
N TRP A 189 -47.37 -7.96 34.32
CA TRP A 189 -46.96 -9.25 33.74
C TRP A 189 -45.75 -9.14 32.78
N ALA A 190 -45.43 -7.93 32.28
CA ALA A 190 -44.29 -7.67 31.41
C ALA A 190 -43.04 -7.15 32.18
N LYS A 191 -43.17 -6.94 33.49
CA LYS A 191 -42.10 -6.42 34.39
C LYS A 191 -41.45 -7.58 35.15
N MET A 192 -40.44 -8.21 34.56
CA MET A 192 -39.64 -9.19 35.28
C MET A 192 -38.50 -8.45 36.02
N PRO A 193 -38.30 -8.65 37.34
CA PRO A 193 -37.18 -8.05 38.04
C PRO A 193 -35.84 -8.63 37.56
N PRO A 194 -34.72 -7.88 37.72
CA PRO A 194 -33.39 -8.39 37.42
C PRO A 194 -33.14 -9.75 38.09
N ASN A 195 -32.52 -10.67 37.34
CA ASN A 195 -32.18 -12.04 37.76
C ASN A 195 -33.35 -13.05 37.79
N SER A 196 -34.50 -12.70 37.21
CA SER A 196 -35.55 -13.69 36.91
C SER A 196 -35.05 -14.73 35.89
N SER A 197 -35.03 -16.00 36.29
CA SER A 197 -34.70 -17.12 35.38
C SER A 197 -35.91 -17.48 34.50
N LYS A 198 -35.67 -17.85 33.23
CA LYS A 198 -36.73 -18.20 32.26
C LYS A 198 -36.62 -19.66 31.82
N THR A 199 -37.51 -20.51 32.31
CA THR A 199 -37.59 -21.93 31.90
C THR A 199 -38.68 -22.13 30.86
N ILE A 200 -38.29 -22.29 29.59
CA ILE A 200 -39.24 -22.48 28.47
C ILE A 200 -39.28 -23.97 28.08
N THR A 201 -40.23 -24.71 28.63
CA THR A 201 -40.48 -26.11 28.27
C THR A 201 -41.63 -26.21 27.27
N ILE A 202 -41.32 -26.51 26.01
CA ILE A 202 -42.34 -26.76 24.96
C ILE A 202 -42.45 -28.27 24.70
N ASN A 203 -43.62 -28.81 25.00
CA ASN A 203 -44.00 -30.18 24.68
C ASN A 203 -45.03 -30.15 23.53
N THR A 204 -44.65 -30.64 22.35
CA THR A 204 -45.51 -30.70 21.16
C THR A 204 -45.93 -32.13 20.82
N ALA A 205 -47.22 -32.32 20.53
CA ALA A 205 -47.75 -33.54 19.94
C ALA A 205 -48.38 -33.25 18.56
N VAL A 206 -48.21 -34.19 17.64
CA VAL A 206 -48.81 -34.19 16.30
C VAL A 206 -49.62 -35.48 16.17
N ASN A 207 -50.86 -35.40 15.68
CA ASN A 207 -51.75 -36.55 15.51
C ASN A 207 -51.62 -37.17 14.11
N SER A 208 -52.27 -38.32 13.88
CA SER A 208 -52.21 -39.07 12.62
C SER A 208 -52.96 -38.42 11.44
N ALA A 209 -53.68 -37.32 11.66
CA ALA A 209 -54.41 -36.56 10.64
C ALA A 209 -54.10 -35.07 10.82
N ILE A 210 -52.93 -34.66 10.32
CA ILE A 210 -52.22 -33.42 10.69
C ILE A 210 -53.00 -32.15 10.30
N ASN A 211 -53.91 -31.74 11.18
CA ASN A 211 -54.74 -30.54 11.06
C ASN A 211 -54.47 -29.52 12.18
N SER A 212 -53.74 -29.93 13.22
CA SER A 212 -53.40 -29.11 14.38
C SER A 212 -52.08 -29.56 15.02
N PHE A 213 -51.44 -28.66 15.74
CA PHE A 213 -50.35 -28.98 16.67
C PHE A 213 -50.64 -28.31 18.03
N THR A 214 -50.31 -29.01 19.11
CA THR A 214 -50.58 -28.53 20.47
C THR A 214 -49.28 -28.20 21.17
N VAL A 215 -49.13 -26.95 21.64
CA VAL A 215 -48.19 -26.60 22.71
C VAL A 215 -48.89 -26.93 24.02
N SER A 216 -48.36 -27.88 24.78
CA SER A 216 -49.02 -28.40 25.99
C SER A 216 -48.55 -27.77 27.31
N SER A 217 -47.52 -26.92 27.27
CA SER A 217 -47.11 -26.03 28.36
C SER A 217 -46.24 -24.88 27.85
N LEU A 218 -46.27 -23.73 28.52
CA LEU A 218 -45.31 -22.63 28.37
C LEU A 218 -45.30 -21.79 29.66
N THR A 219 -44.17 -21.71 30.36
CA THR A 219 -44.06 -20.95 31.64
C THR A 219 -43.10 -19.78 31.52
N LEU A 220 -43.46 -18.61 32.07
CA LEU A 220 -42.66 -17.38 32.06
C LEU A 220 -42.82 -16.61 33.39
N ASP A 221 -42.09 -17.00 34.44
CA ASP A 221 -42.30 -16.51 35.82
C ASP A 221 -41.08 -15.77 36.40
N GLY A 222 -41.32 -14.66 37.12
CA GLY A 222 -40.31 -13.90 37.86
C GLY A 222 -40.35 -14.15 39.38
N VAL A 223 -39.21 -13.99 40.06
CA VAL A 223 -39.08 -14.08 41.52
C VAL A 223 -39.28 -12.72 42.22
N THR A 224 -39.60 -12.74 43.51
CA THR A 224 -40.07 -11.57 44.29
C THR A 224 -39.05 -10.43 44.44
N PRO A 225 -39.51 -9.16 44.61
CA PRO A 225 -38.67 -7.97 44.43
C PRO A 225 -37.79 -7.58 45.64
N PRO A 226 -36.65 -6.91 45.43
CA PRO A 226 -35.82 -6.30 46.46
C PRO A 226 -36.33 -4.91 46.93
N PRO A 227 -35.82 -4.35 48.05
CA PRO A 227 -36.30 -3.09 48.65
C PRO A 227 -35.92 -1.82 47.85
N ALA A 228 -36.45 -0.68 48.30
CA ALA A 228 -36.42 0.61 47.61
C ALA A 228 -35.01 1.13 47.26
N VAL A 229 -34.90 1.75 46.07
CA VAL A 229 -33.64 2.20 45.46
C VAL A 229 -32.96 3.30 46.29
N GLU A 230 -31.67 3.13 46.50
CA GLU A 230 -30.82 3.94 47.37
C GLU A 230 -29.99 4.96 46.56
N SER A 231 -29.72 6.15 47.12
CA SER A 231 -28.98 7.22 46.44
C SER A 231 -27.95 7.89 47.34
N GLY A 232 -27.00 8.61 46.74
CA GLY A 232 -25.92 9.33 47.41
C GLY A 232 -25.67 10.72 46.81
N SER A 233 -24.56 11.35 47.20
CA SER A 233 -24.13 12.67 46.72
C SER A 233 -22.63 12.71 46.43
N LEU A 234 -22.19 13.65 45.60
CA LEU A 234 -20.79 13.89 45.23
C LEU A 234 -20.46 15.37 45.41
N GLN A 235 -19.43 15.68 46.18
CA GLN A 235 -18.79 16.99 46.22
C GLN A 235 -17.52 16.98 45.37
N LEU A 236 -17.51 17.77 44.30
CA LEU A 236 -16.36 17.94 43.40
C LEU A 236 -15.68 19.29 43.67
N ILE A 237 -14.38 19.25 43.99
CA ILE A 237 -13.51 20.41 44.05
C ILE A 237 -12.79 20.52 42.70
N ILE A 238 -12.72 21.70 42.10
CA ILE A 238 -12.03 21.92 40.83
C ILE A 238 -10.99 23.01 41.01
N ASP A 239 -9.71 22.64 40.99
CA ASP A 239 -8.58 23.57 41.08
C ASP A 239 -7.98 23.81 39.69
N SER A 240 -8.24 25.01 39.19
CA SER A 240 -7.79 25.53 37.89
C SER A 240 -6.76 26.66 38.04
N SER A 241 -6.19 26.84 39.23
CA SER A 241 -5.27 27.94 39.57
C SER A 241 -4.08 28.08 38.61
N SER A 242 -3.54 26.96 38.12
CA SER A 242 -2.45 26.92 37.13
C SER A 242 -2.80 27.52 35.77
N LEU A 243 -4.08 27.65 35.42
CA LEU A 243 -4.57 28.20 34.15
C LEU A 243 -4.91 29.69 34.22
N LYS A 244 -4.89 30.30 35.41
CA LYS A 244 -5.31 31.70 35.65
C LYS A 244 -4.54 32.74 34.83
N SER A 245 -3.29 32.45 34.45
CA SER A 245 -2.45 33.30 33.61
C SER A 245 -2.74 33.18 32.11
N LEU A 246 -3.30 32.06 31.65
CA LEU A 246 -3.67 31.83 30.24
C LEU A 246 -4.98 32.50 29.85
N CYS A 247 -5.89 32.68 30.82
CA CYS A 247 -7.16 33.38 30.61
C CYS A 247 -6.96 34.91 30.63
N THR A 248 -7.09 35.57 29.48
CA THR A 248 -6.80 37.01 29.33
C THR A 248 -8.02 37.94 29.48
N THR A 249 -9.23 37.51 29.10
CA THR A 249 -10.51 38.23 29.32
C THR A 249 -11.69 37.27 29.58
N THR A 250 -12.89 37.82 29.83
CA THR A 250 -14.10 37.25 30.46
C THR A 250 -14.70 35.96 29.85
N ASN A 251 -14.18 35.41 28.75
CA ASN A 251 -14.73 34.23 28.09
C ASN A 251 -13.78 33.01 28.12
N CYS A 252 -13.15 32.75 29.27
CA CYS A 252 -12.32 31.55 29.48
C CYS A 252 -13.16 30.40 30.09
N ALA A 253 -14.24 30.00 29.39
CA ALA A 253 -15.23 29.05 29.91
C ALA A 253 -14.81 27.59 29.65
N ILE A 254 -14.12 26.97 30.60
CA ILE A 254 -13.74 25.55 30.55
C ILE A 254 -14.95 24.69 30.94
N GLY A 255 -15.39 23.81 30.04
CA GLY A 255 -16.50 22.90 30.26
C GLY A 255 -16.08 21.59 30.93
N LEU A 256 -16.77 21.23 32.01
CA LEU A 256 -16.65 19.94 32.68
C LEU A 256 -18.00 19.22 32.67
N ASP A 257 -17.96 17.92 32.36
CA ASP A 257 -19.11 17.04 32.26
C ASP A 257 -19.00 15.93 33.33
N LEU A 258 -20.03 15.78 34.15
CA LEU A 258 -20.15 14.64 35.07
C LEU A 258 -20.75 13.46 34.30
N ILE A 259 -19.98 12.39 34.22
CA ILE A 259 -20.34 11.16 33.51
C ILE A 259 -20.79 10.12 34.53
N SER A 260 -22.01 9.61 34.34
CA SER A 260 -22.55 8.53 35.14
C SER A 260 -21.80 7.21 34.90
N PRO A 261 -21.96 6.22 35.78
CA PRO A 261 -21.47 4.87 35.53
C PRO A 261 -21.81 4.36 34.12
N ALA A 262 -22.99 4.71 33.59
CA ALA A 262 -23.49 4.26 32.29
C ALA A 262 -22.90 5.00 31.08
N SER A 263 -21.76 5.68 31.29
CA SER A 263 -21.11 6.54 30.30
C SER A 263 -22.04 7.64 29.74
N GLN A 264 -23.08 8.01 30.49
CA GLN A 264 -24.00 9.08 30.11
C GLN A 264 -23.56 10.39 30.77
N LYS A 265 -23.60 11.47 30.00
CA LYS A 265 -23.49 12.80 30.56
C LYS A 265 -24.78 13.15 31.30
N ILE A 266 -24.68 13.37 32.61
CA ILE A 266 -25.83 13.70 33.47
C ILE A 266 -25.79 15.14 34.01
N ALA A 267 -24.64 15.79 33.99
CA ALA A 267 -24.51 17.22 34.27
C ALA A 267 -23.36 17.83 33.47
N SER A 268 -23.48 19.13 33.19
CA SER A 268 -22.44 19.98 32.60
C SER A 268 -22.28 21.23 33.44
N MET A 269 -21.07 21.75 33.52
CA MET A 269 -20.79 23.07 34.10
C MET A 269 -19.66 23.76 33.32
N ASN A 270 -19.63 25.08 33.35
CA ASN A 270 -18.49 25.86 32.87
C ASN A 270 -17.82 26.58 34.05
N ILE A 271 -16.49 26.55 34.10
CA ILE A 271 -15.68 27.32 35.05
C ILE A 271 -14.88 28.41 34.31
N ASN A 272 -14.56 29.50 35.00
CA ASN A 272 -13.65 30.53 34.49
C ASN A 272 -12.46 30.74 35.45
N PRO A 273 -11.29 30.13 35.18
CA PRO A 273 -10.11 30.21 36.04
C PRO A 273 -9.61 31.63 36.34
N LYS A 274 -10.03 32.63 35.54
CA LYS A 274 -9.70 34.05 35.75
C LYS A 274 -10.52 34.68 36.87
N GLU A 275 -11.81 34.36 36.92
CA GLU A 275 -12.79 34.92 37.86
C GLU A 275 -12.71 34.22 39.22
N SER A 276 -12.63 32.89 39.19
CA SER A 276 -12.44 32.04 40.36
C SER A 276 -11.48 30.91 40.00
N PRO A 277 -10.30 30.78 40.66
CA PRO A 277 -9.36 29.70 40.33
C PRO A 277 -9.79 28.34 40.92
N VAL A 278 -10.63 28.34 41.96
CA VAL A 278 -11.06 27.11 42.66
C VAL A 278 -12.58 27.13 42.85
N TYR A 279 -13.24 26.08 42.35
CA TYR A 279 -14.69 25.88 42.48
C TYR A 279 -14.99 24.69 43.39
N THR A 280 -16.12 24.75 44.09
CA THR A 280 -16.71 23.61 44.80
C THR A 280 -18.14 23.43 44.34
N VAL A 281 -18.49 22.21 43.91
CA VAL A 281 -19.81 21.85 43.38
C VAL A 281 -20.33 20.61 44.09
N LYS A 282 -21.62 20.59 44.43
CA LYS A 282 -22.26 19.43 45.04
C LYS A 282 -23.39 18.90 44.15
N TYR A 283 -23.28 17.63 43.77
CA TYR A 283 -24.29 16.87 43.04
C TYR A 283 -25.07 15.99 44.00
N ASN A 284 -26.40 16.12 44.02
CA ASN A 284 -27.28 15.35 44.91
C ASN A 284 -28.22 14.44 44.09
N GLY A 285 -28.68 13.34 44.69
CA GLY A 285 -29.63 12.41 44.07
C GLY A 285 -28.98 11.44 43.08
N LEU A 286 -27.67 11.21 43.21
CA LEU A 286 -26.93 10.28 42.35
C LEU A 286 -27.25 8.83 42.73
N LEU A 287 -27.41 7.96 41.73
CA LEU A 287 -27.48 6.51 41.94
C LEU A 287 -26.15 5.99 42.52
N ILE A 288 -26.19 4.86 43.23
CA ILE A 288 -24.98 4.21 43.73
C ILE A 288 -24.14 3.71 42.55
N GLY A 289 -22.84 4.02 42.55
CA GLY A 289 -21.92 3.60 41.49
C GLY A 289 -20.70 4.50 41.34
N ASN A 290 -19.87 4.18 40.35
CA ASN A 290 -18.62 4.88 40.07
C ASN A 290 -18.79 5.94 38.98
N TYR A 291 -18.63 7.21 39.33
CA TYR A 291 -18.73 8.36 38.43
C TYR A 291 -17.36 8.79 37.92
N THR A 292 -17.30 9.48 36.78
CA THR A 292 -16.08 10.11 36.27
C THR A 292 -16.33 11.54 35.83
N VAL A 293 -15.28 12.36 35.79
CA VAL A 293 -15.34 13.75 35.33
C VAL A 293 -14.58 13.85 34.02
N SER A 294 -15.25 14.33 32.98
CA SER A 294 -14.67 14.60 31.66
C SER A 294 -14.49 16.10 31.46
N VAL A 295 -13.34 16.53 30.93
CA VAL A 295 -13.12 17.93 30.55
C VAL A 295 -13.26 18.04 29.03
N ASN A 296 -14.05 19.02 28.57
CA ASN A 296 -14.16 19.29 27.14
C ASN A 296 -12.85 19.93 26.62
N GLY A 297 -12.00 19.15 25.95
CA GLY A 297 -10.72 19.62 25.40
C GLY A 297 -10.83 20.82 24.46
N SER A 298 -11.97 20.99 23.75
CA SER A 298 -12.21 22.16 22.87
C SER A 298 -12.47 23.48 23.63
N SER A 299 -12.69 23.40 24.94
CA SER A 299 -12.93 24.55 25.83
C SER A 299 -11.69 24.98 26.63
N LEU A 300 -10.57 24.26 26.51
CA LEU A 300 -9.33 24.65 27.16
C LEU A 300 -8.72 25.88 26.47
N PRO A 301 -8.17 26.86 27.22
CA PRO A 301 -7.51 28.02 26.64
C PRO A 301 -6.29 27.57 25.82
N ASN A 302 -6.11 28.14 24.62
CA ASN A 302 -5.03 27.79 23.70
C ASN A 302 -3.65 27.97 24.38
N PRO A 303 -2.93 26.87 24.71
CA PRO A 303 -1.61 26.96 25.27
C PRO A 303 -0.62 27.26 24.14
N GLN A 304 -0.09 28.49 24.08
CA GLN A 304 0.81 28.94 23.01
C GLN A 304 2.12 28.12 22.97
N GLY A 305 2.08 26.95 22.33
CA GLY A 305 3.15 25.94 22.27
C GLY A 305 3.32 25.06 23.52
N GLY A 306 2.50 25.25 24.56
CA GLY A 306 2.57 24.48 25.82
C GLY A 306 1.59 23.31 25.88
N SER A 307 1.57 22.56 26.99
CA SER A 307 0.60 21.50 27.23
C SER A 307 -0.20 21.72 28.50
N ILE A 308 -1.52 21.52 28.42
CA ILE A 308 -2.43 21.49 29.58
C ILE A 308 -2.82 20.03 29.83
N THR A 309 -2.69 19.59 31.07
CA THR A 309 -3.19 18.30 31.54
C THR A 309 -4.15 18.51 32.70
N TYR A 310 -4.99 17.52 32.99
CA TYR A 310 -5.85 17.52 34.17
C TYR A 310 -5.86 16.12 34.79
N LYS A 311 -6.13 16.08 36.09
CA LYS A 311 -6.24 14.83 36.85
C LYS A 311 -7.42 14.94 37.82
N THR A 312 -8.33 13.98 37.77
CA THR A 312 -9.38 13.83 38.78
C THR A 312 -8.97 12.73 39.76
N GLU A 313 -9.03 13.02 41.06
CA GLU A 313 -8.72 12.07 42.12
C GLU A 313 -9.89 11.93 43.11
N PRO A 314 -10.39 10.71 43.37
CA PRO A 314 -10.07 9.48 42.64
C PRO A 314 -10.57 9.56 41.19
N ALA A 315 -9.84 8.94 40.25
CA ALA A 315 -10.23 8.94 38.81
C ALA A 315 -11.56 8.23 38.53
N SER A 316 -11.95 7.31 39.42
CA SER A 316 -13.26 6.65 39.48
C SER A 316 -13.85 6.95 40.84
N ILE A 317 -15.00 7.63 40.88
CA ILE A 317 -15.52 8.27 42.09
C ILE A 317 -16.70 7.44 42.65
N PRO A 318 -16.50 6.69 43.76
CA PRO A 318 -17.53 5.79 44.28
C PRO A 318 -18.58 6.57 45.10
N VAL A 319 -19.80 6.70 44.58
CA VAL A 319 -20.95 7.26 45.32
C VAL A 319 -21.71 6.11 45.99
N SER A 320 -21.93 6.21 47.30
CA SER A 320 -22.59 5.18 48.12
C SER A 320 -23.88 5.71 48.78
N LYS A 321 -24.74 4.80 49.25
CA LYS A 321 -26.01 5.12 49.93
C LYS A 321 -25.81 6.19 51.01
N ASN A 322 -26.59 7.26 50.94
CA ASN A 322 -26.70 8.31 51.96
C ASN A 322 -25.36 8.97 52.37
N THR A 323 -24.29 8.79 51.59
CA THR A 323 -22.99 9.44 51.82
C THR A 323 -22.80 10.61 50.85
N THR A 324 -21.89 11.53 51.20
CA THR A 324 -21.31 12.48 50.26
C THR A 324 -19.85 12.09 50.02
N THR A 325 -19.54 11.55 48.84
CA THR A 325 -18.15 11.29 48.42
C THR A 325 -17.51 12.60 47.96
N SER A 326 -16.22 12.79 48.23
CA SER A 326 -15.46 13.93 47.73
C SER A 326 -14.47 13.51 46.64
N ALA A 327 -14.31 14.35 45.63
CA ALA A 327 -13.29 14.20 44.58
C ALA A 327 -12.69 15.56 44.21
N GLN A 328 -11.49 15.57 43.64
CA GLN A 328 -10.82 16.79 43.19
C GLN A 328 -10.30 16.66 41.76
N THR A 329 -10.68 17.59 40.88
CA THR A 329 -10.08 17.76 39.55
C THR A 329 -9.06 18.91 39.59
N THR A 330 -7.79 18.61 39.35
CA THR A 330 -6.69 19.59 39.34
C THR A 330 -6.12 19.72 37.93
N PHE A 331 -5.90 20.95 37.47
CA PHE A 331 -5.26 21.26 36.20
C PHE A 331 -3.77 21.57 36.36
N SER A 332 -2.98 21.19 35.37
CA SER A 332 -1.55 21.51 35.26
C SER A 332 -1.24 22.10 33.90
N TYR A 333 -0.45 23.17 33.86
CA TYR A 333 0.06 23.78 32.63
C TYR A 333 1.59 23.71 32.60
N ILE A 334 2.12 23.14 31.52
CA ILE A 334 3.55 23.14 31.20
C ILE A 334 3.74 24.13 30.03
N PRO A 335 4.44 25.26 30.23
CA PRO A 335 4.71 26.21 29.16
C PRO A 335 5.48 25.59 27.99
N ALA A 336 5.36 26.21 26.82
CA ALA A 336 6.17 25.86 25.66
C ALA A 336 7.66 25.90 26.00
N LYS A 337 8.38 24.82 25.72
CA LYS A 337 9.84 24.85 25.75
C LYS A 337 10.32 25.61 24.51
N ILE A 338 10.65 26.90 24.67
CA ILE A 338 11.25 27.69 23.59
C ILE A 338 12.68 27.20 23.37
N LEU A 339 12.86 26.36 22.36
CA LEU A 339 14.15 25.78 21.99
C LEU A 339 15.10 26.86 21.44
N GLY A 340 16.40 26.62 21.54
CA GLY A 340 17.42 27.52 21.02
C GLY A 340 17.43 27.57 19.49
N SER A 341 18.02 28.64 18.95
CA SER A 341 18.31 28.77 17.52
C SER A 341 19.78 29.11 17.26
N LEU A 342 20.22 28.84 16.03
CA LEU A 342 21.59 29.00 15.57
C LEU A 342 21.58 29.64 14.18
N THR A 343 22.17 30.82 14.06
CA THR A 343 22.51 31.45 12.78
C THR A 343 23.98 31.16 12.45
N ILE A 344 24.21 30.45 11.35
CA ILE A 344 25.55 30.17 10.81
C ILE A 344 25.78 31.10 9.62
N THR A 345 26.96 31.71 9.54
CA THR A 345 27.35 32.65 8.47
C THR A 345 28.68 32.25 7.84
N ASN A 346 28.90 32.59 6.57
CA ASN A 346 30.18 32.36 5.87
C ASN A 346 30.56 33.56 4.98
N GLN A 347 30.55 34.75 5.58
CA GLN A 347 30.82 36.01 4.89
C GLN A 347 32.29 36.14 4.47
N ASN A 348 32.51 36.82 3.34
CA ASN A 348 33.84 37.09 2.75
C ASN A 348 34.64 35.83 2.39
N PHE A 349 33.97 34.82 1.81
CA PHE A 349 34.62 33.59 1.37
C PHE A 349 35.70 33.87 0.29
N PRO A 350 36.98 33.47 0.49
CA PRO A 350 38.06 33.65 -0.49
C PRO A 350 37.79 32.91 -1.79
N ASP A 351 38.26 33.41 -2.93
CA ASP A 351 38.02 32.81 -4.25
C ASP A 351 36.50 32.59 -4.57
N SER A 352 35.59 33.36 -3.95
CA SER A 352 34.12 33.18 -4.12
C SER A 352 33.61 33.31 -5.56
N THR A 353 34.36 33.95 -6.45
CA THR A 353 34.07 33.97 -7.90
C THR A 353 34.37 32.65 -8.59
N LEU A 354 35.39 31.91 -8.16
CA LEU A 354 35.74 30.57 -8.67
C LEU A 354 34.62 29.56 -8.38
N PHE A 355 34.05 29.68 -7.18
CA PHE A 355 33.01 28.79 -6.67
C PHE A 355 31.59 29.36 -6.77
N ALA A 356 31.38 30.44 -7.54
CA ALA A 356 30.08 31.11 -7.66
C ALA A 356 28.94 30.20 -8.15
N ASN A 357 29.28 29.17 -8.93
CA ASN A 357 28.33 28.17 -9.45
C ASN A 357 28.09 27.00 -8.49
N ILE A 358 28.85 26.88 -7.40
CA ILE A 358 28.58 25.89 -6.36
C ILE A 358 27.39 26.38 -5.54
N GLY A 359 26.21 25.83 -5.84
CA GLY A 359 25.02 26.01 -4.99
C GLY A 359 25.24 25.47 -3.58
N GLY A 360 24.26 25.66 -2.70
CA GLY A 360 24.39 25.44 -1.25
C GLY A 360 25.19 24.23 -0.77
N LEU A 361 26.07 24.48 0.20
CA LEU A 361 26.95 23.51 0.84
C LEU A 361 26.19 22.74 1.92
N PRO A 362 26.14 21.41 1.85
CA PRO A 362 25.62 20.58 2.92
C PRO A 362 26.44 20.73 4.20
N GLY A 363 25.74 20.83 5.32
CA GLY A 363 26.33 20.82 6.66
C GLY A 363 25.42 20.13 7.67
N SER A 364 25.97 19.88 8.86
CA SER A 364 25.23 19.34 9.99
C SER A 364 25.68 19.99 11.29
N VAL A 365 24.72 20.15 12.20
CA VAL A 365 24.95 20.57 13.59
C VAL A 365 24.67 19.35 14.46
N THR A 366 25.72 18.75 15.03
CA THR A 366 25.65 17.43 15.69
C THR A 366 26.01 17.52 17.17
N SER A 367 25.23 16.83 18.00
CA SER A 367 25.56 16.53 19.40
C SER A 367 25.63 15.01 19.58
N ALA A 368 25.92 14.54 20.80
CA ALA A 368 26.00 13.11 21.10
C ALA A 368 24.70 12.31 20.83
N SER A 369 23.56 12.99 20.66
CA SER A 369 22.24 12.34 20.53
C SER A 369 21.34 12.94 19.44
N ASN A 370 21.74 14.03 18.79
CA ASN A 370 20.91 14.72 17.80
C ASN A 370 21.77 15.22 16.63
N SER A 371 21.21 15.21 15.42
CA SER A 371 21.84 15.76 14.21
C SER A 371 20.83 16.63 13.46
N TYR A 372 21.21 17.86 13.16
CA TYR A 372 20.38 18.83 12.45
C TYR A 372 21.07 19.17 11.11
N PRO A 373 20.63 18.61 9.98
CA PRO A 373 21.19 18.95 8.67
C PRO A 373 20.78 20.37 8.26
N PHE A 374 21.66 21.07 7.56
CA PHE A 374 21.39 22.36 6.96
C PHE A 374 22.16 22.53 5.65
N THR A 375 21.79 23.57 4.89
CA THR A 375 22.47 23.96 3.66
C THR A 375 22.81 25.45 3.73
N ILE A 376 24.05 25.83 3.39
CA ILE A 376 24.50 27.23 3.40
C ILE A 376 25.13 27.61 2.04
N ASN A 377 24.66 28.69 1.42
CA ASN A 377 25.28 29.25 0.21
C ASN A 377 26.55 30.03 0.57
N LEU A 378 27.43 30.31 -0.38
CA LEU A 378 28.59 31.20 -0.15
C LEU A 378 28.14 32.62 0.18
N ASN A 379 28.89 33.32 1.04
CA ASN A 379 28.61 34.70 1.49
C ASN A 379 27.18 34.90 2.03
N SER A 380 26.65 33.90 2.73
CA SER A 380 25.25 33.82 3.13
C SER A 380 25.08 33.49 4.62
N SER A 381 23.85 33.21 5.02
CA SER A 381 23.49 32.75 6.36
C SER A 381 22.47 31.62 6.30
N ALA A 382 22.66 30.62 7.16
CA ALA A 382 21.70 29.55 7.41
C ALA A 382 21.15 29.70 8.84
N ASN A 383 19.83 29.62 9.00
CA ASN A 383 19.17 29.65 10.30
C ASN A 383 18.64 28.25 10.63
N ILE A 384 19.06 27.71 11.76
CA ILE A 384 18.61 26.43 12.31
C ILE A 384 17.85 26.74 13.60
N SER A 385 16.62 26.23 13.73
CA SER A 385 15.76 26.41 14.90
C SER A 385 15.39 25.05 15.50
N GLY A 386 14.94 25.04 16.76
CA GLY A 386 14.56 23.79 17.43
C GLY A 386 15.73 23.00 18.01
N LEU A 387 16.86 23.67 18.31
CA LEU A 387 17.99 23.02 18.97
C LEU A 387 17.76 22.97 20.48
N ASN A 388 17.97 21.80 21.08
CA ASN A 388 17.94 21.65 22.54
C ASN A 388 19.16 22.31 23.18
N THR A 389 19.05 22.70 24.46
CA THR A 389 20.25 23.01 25.27
C THR A 389 21.26 21.86 25.20
N GLY A 390 22.51 22.16 24.85
CA GLY A 390 23.57 21.17 24.70
C GLY A 390 24.80 21.67 23.96
N ASN A 391 25.86 20.84 23.94
CA ASN A 391 27.07 21.11 23.16
C ASN A 391 26.95 20.48 21.77
N TYR A 392 27.30 21.26 20.76
CA TYR A 392 27.21 20.91 19.35
C TYR A 392 28.53 21.15 18.63
N THR A 393 28.80 20.34 17.62
CA THR A 393 29.84 20.53 16.61
C THR A 393 29.16 20.82 15.28
N ILE A 394 29.67 21.80 14.54
CA ILE A 394 29.26 22.09 13.17
C ILE A 394 30.28 21.47 12.22
N SER A 395 29.78 20.74 11.23
CA SER A 395 30.54 20.27 10.07
C SER A 395 29.89 20.78 8.79
N VAL A 396 30.68 21.27 7.84
CA VAL A 396 30.23 21.68 6.50
C VAL A 396 31.20 21.10 5.48
N GLN A 397 30.69 20.68 4.32
CA GLN A 397 31.54 20.22 3.23
C GLN A 397 32.53 21.31 2.80
N GLY A 398 33.75 20.90 2.47
CA GLY A 398 34.72 21.77 1.82
C GLY A 398 34.31 22.12 0.38
N LEU A 399 35.12 22.96 -0.25
CA LEU A 399 35.00 23.35 -1.66
C LEU A 399 36.25 22.91 -2.40
N ALA A 400 36.10 22.41 -3.62
CA ALA A 400 37.19 21.88 -4.42
C ALA A 400 37.06 22.28 -5.89
N ASP A 401 38.12 22.84 -6.45
CA ASP A 401 38.30 23.04 -7.90
C ASP A 401 39.55 22.25 -8.30
N PRO A 402 39.40 21.03 -8.84
CA PRO A 402 40.53 20.16 -9.16
C PRO A 402 41.36 20.69 -10.34
N LEU A 403 40.75 21.37 -11.32
CA LEU A 403 41.47 21.94 -12.46
C LEU A 403 42.39 23.11 -12.05
N LYS A 404 42.00 23.90 -11.05
CA LYS A 404 42.87 24.94 -10.45
C LYS A 404 43.71 24.45 -9.27
N GLY A 405 43.43 23.26 -8.75
CA GLY A 405 44.04 22.74 -7.51
C GLY A 405 43.74 23.60 -6.29
N VAL A 406 42.54 24.20 -6.25
CA VAL A 406 42.11 25.09 -5.16
C VAL A 406 41.11 24.36 -4.28
N TYR A 407 41.50 24.13 -3.03
CA TYR A 407 40.71 23.41 -2.04
C TYR A 407 40.56 24.23 -0.77
N TYR A 408 39.34 24.30 -0.24
CA TYR A 408 39.01 24.91 1.04
C TYR A 408 38.24 23.93 1.92
N LYS A 409 38.55 23.89 3.21
CA LYS A 409 37.81 23.11 4.22
C LYS A 409 37.26 24.04 5.29
N ALA A 410 36.01 23.82 5.71
CA ALA A 410 35.46 24.52 6.87
C ALA A 410 36.21 24.10 8.14
N ASP A 411 36.63 25.09 8.93
CA ASP A 411 37.30 24.83 10.21
C ASP A 411 36.31 24.22 11.21
N PRO A 412 36.70 23.17 11.99
CA PRO A 412 35.81 22.57 12.98
C PRO A 412 35.37 23.60 14.03
N LEU A 413 34.06 23.70 14.24
CA LEU A 413 33.49 24.68 15.16
C LEU A 413 32.60 24.00 16.20
N SER A 414 32.90 24.21 17.48
CA SER A 414 32.06 23.77 18.59
C SER A 414 31.41 24.95 19.31
N LEU A 415 30.19 24.75 19.81
CA LEU A 415 29.40 25.75 20.52
C LEU A 415 28.41 25.10 21.49
N SER A 416 27.94 25.86 22.46
CA SER A 416 26.82 25.47 23.32
C SER A 416 25.56 26.23 22.89
N ILE A 417 24.46 25.51 22.69
CA ILE A 417 23.12 26.08 22.58
C ILE A 417 22.48 26.08 23.97
N VAL A 418 21.67 27.10 24.24
CA VAL A 418 20.78 27.18 25.40
C VAL A 418 19.37 27.50 24.90
N ASP A 419 18.36 26.95 25.58
CA ASP A 419 16.95 27.22 25.29
C ASP A 419 16.64 28.74 25.41
N ASN A 420 15.74 29.24 24.57
CA ASN A 420 15.38 30.65 24.43
C ASN A 420 16.55 31.62 24.10
N GLN A 421 17.63 31.11 23.50
CA GLN A 421 18.76 31.91 23.00
C GLN A 421 18.95 31.77 21.49
N ASN A 422 19.29 32.87 20.83
CA ASN A 422 19.71 32.89 19.43
C ASN A 422 21.23 33.00 19.37
N THR A 423 21.90 31.91 19.03
CA THR A 423 23.36 31.87 18.92
C THR A 423 23.78 32.22 17.49
N ALA A 424 24.75 33.11 17.31
CA ALA A 424 25.33 33.41 16.00
C ALA A 424 26.78 32.93 15.93
N LYS A 425 27.17 32.32 14.81
CA LYS A 425 28.54 31.91 14.52
C LYS A 425 28.91 32.14 13.05
N SER A 426 30.21 32.33 12.82
CA SER A 426 30.80 32.42 11.49
C SER A 426 31.70 31.22 11.25
N LEU A 427 31.55 30.59 10.09
CA LEU A 427 32.45 29.57 9.56
C LEU A 427 33.64 30.26 8.92
N THR A 428 34.83 29.82 9.29
CA THR A 428 36.07 30.11 8.57
C THR A 428 36.40 28.93 7.66
N PHE A 429 36.95 29.22 6.49
CA PHE A 429 37.38 28.21 5.54
C PHE A 429 38.89 28.33 5.29
N SER A 430 39.63 27.30 5.69
CA SER A 430 41.08 27.22 5.49
C SER A 430 41.42 26.62 4.13
N LYS A 431 42.30 27.28 3.37
CA LYS A 431 42.84 26.74 2.11
C LYS A 431 43.76 25.55 2.42
N LEU A 432 43.60 24.43 1.72
CA LEU A 432 44.51 23.30 1.85
C LEU A 432 45.88 23.64 1.26
N ALA A 433 46.93 23.15 1.89
CA ALA A 433 48.28 23.20 1.32
C ALA A 433 48.36 22.29 0.08
N THR A 434 49.11 22.70 -0.93
CA THR A 434 49.31 21.92 -2.16
C THR A 434 49.95 20.55 -1.91
N SER A 435 50.74 20.42 -0.83
CA SER A 435 51.30 19.14 -0.35
C SER A 435 50.25 18.15 0.19
N SER A 436 49.01 18.59 0.42
CA SER A 436 47.88 17.73 0.79
C SER A 436 47.07 17.25 -0.44
N LEU A 437 47.51 17.63 -1.65
CA LEU A 437 46.92 17.21 -2.91
C LEU A 437 47.89 16.28 -3.68
N HIS A 438 47.35 15.36 -4.46
CA HIS A 438 48.09 14.59 -5.47
C HIS A 438 47.65 15.02 -6.88
N LYS A 439 48.55 14.83 -7.86
CA LYS A 439 48.36 15.25 -9.25
C LYS A 439 47.91 14.07 -10.10
N VAL A 440 46.91 14.30 -10.94
CA VAL A 440 46.37 13.33 -11.90
C VAL A 440 46.34 13.95 -13.28
N THR A 441 47.09 13.40 -14.23
CA THR A 441 47.13 13.90 -15.60
C THR A 441 45.96 13.33 -16.42
N PHE A 442 45.08 14.20 -16.89
CA PHE A 442 43.95 13.87 -17.76
C PHE A 442 44.39 13.93 -19.22
N SER A 443 44.42 12.77 -19.86
CA SER A 443 44.78 12.61 -21.27
C SER A 443 43.49 12.45 -22.10
N VAL A 444 43.08 13.51 -22.80
CA VAL A 444 41.76 13.55 -23.49
C VAL A 444 41.93 13.45 -25.00
N SER A 445 41.37 12.39 -25.61
CA SER A 445 41.38 12.14 -27.05
C SER A 445 40.00 12.34 -27.67
N ASN A 446 39.98 12.87 -28.91
CA ASN A 446 38.78 13.12 -29.72
C ASN A 446 37.71 14.02 -29.08
N LEU A 447 38.10 14.92 -28.16
CA LEU A 447 37.17 15.82 -27.47
C LEU A 447 36.28 16.58 -28.49
N PRO A 448 34.94 16.51 -28.39
CA PRO A 448 34.04 17.19 -29.32
C PRO A 448 34.19 18.71 -29.26
N ALA A 449 33.92 19.39 -30.37
CA ALA A 449 33.97 20.86 -30.44
C ALA A 449 32.93 21.55 -29.54
N THR A 450 31.89 20.84 -29.11
CA THR A 450 30.94 21.32 -28.10
C THR A 450 31.54 21.25 -26.71
N ALA A 451 31.45 22.36 -25.96
CA ALA A 451 31.90 22.43 -24.57
C ALA A 451 31.38 21.24 -23.75
N THR A 452 32.32 20.49 -23.18
CA THR A 452 32.07 19.27 -22.41
C THR A 452 32.52 19.51 -20.98
N ASN A 453 31.70 19.13 -20.01
CA ASN A 453 32.01 19.35 -18.60
C ASN A 453 32.41 18.04 -17.90
N VAL A 454 33.29 18.17 -16.90
CA VAL A 454 33.63 17.12 -15.94
C VAL A 454 33.28 17.58 -14.53
N SER A 455 32.73 16.68 -13.74
CA SER A 455 32.46 16.89 -12.31
C SER A 455 32.87 15.67 -11.50
N PHE A 456 33.04 15.85 -10.20
CA PHE A 456 33.66 14.87 -9.32
C PHE A 456 32.81 14.64 -8.08
N ALA A 457 32.82 13.42 -7.55
CA ALA A 457 32.10 13.07 -6.33
C ALA A 457 32.96 12.13 -5.46
N GLY A 458 33.43 12.65 -4.32
CA GLY A 458 34.14 11.86 -3.32
C GLY A 458 33.21 10.93 -2.54
N GLN A 459 33.62 9.67 -2.31
CA GLN A 459 32.84 8.71 -1.50
C GLN A 459 32.53 9.23 -0.09
N ASN A 460 33.48 9.92 0.53
CA ASN A 460 33.33 10.48 1.87
C ASN A 460 32.56 11.82 1.86
N ALA A 461 32.23 12.34 0.67
CA ALA A 461 31.61 13.62 0.44
C ALA A 461 32.27 14.77 1.24
N ALA A 462 33.61 14.76 1.33
CA ALA A 462 34.36 15.72 2.16
C ALA A 462 34.43 17.10 1.50
N PHE A 463 34.37 17.14 0.16
CA PHE A 463 34.34 18.35 -0.64
C PHE A 463 33.18 18.33 -1.63
N LYS A 464 32.62 19.51 -1.85
CA LYS A 464 31.75 19.80 -2.99
C LYS A 464 32.60 20.36 -4.12
N TYR A 465 32.54 19.68 -5.26
CA TYR A 465 33.40 19.93 -6.40
C TYR A 465 32.79 20.96 -7.36
N ASN A 466 33.66 21.77 -7.97
CA ASN A 466 33.29 22.61 -9.10
C ASN A 466 32.98 21.73 -10.32
N THR A 467 32.25 22.29 -11.28
CA THR A 467 32.04 21.65 -12.59
C THR A 467 32.93 22.35 -13.60
N ASP A 468 34.00 21.67 -13.99
CA ASP A 468 35.02 22.20 -14.89
C ASP A 468 34.72 21.88 -16.35
N SER A 469 35.19 22.71 -17.27
CA SER A 469 35.31 22.29 -18.67
C SER A 469 36.39 21.21 -18.77
N LEU A 470 36.02 20.05 -19.34
CA LEU A 470 36.95 18.96 -19.55
C LEU A 470 38.03 19.38 -20.56
N SER A 471 39.29 19.23 -20.15
CA SER A 471 40.43 19.55 -20.99
C SER A 471 41.60 18.60 -20.71
N ASN A 472 42.56 18.56 -21.63
CA ASN A 472 43.79 17.81 -21.44
C ASN A 472 44.73 18.60 -20.50
N GLY A 473 45.12 18.03 -19.36
CA GLY A 473 45.92 18.77 -18.37
C GLY A 473 46.05 18.07 -17.03
N ASP A 474 46.67 18.73 -16.07
CA ASP A 474 46.83 18.23 -14.70
C ASP A 474 45.67 18.69 -13.81
N TYR A 475 44.96 17.74 -13.22
CA TYR A 475 43.96 17.97 -12.18
C TYR A 475 44.53 17.53 -10.82
N TRP A 476 44.14 18.20 -9.74
CA TRP A 476 44.70 17.98 -8.40
C TRP A 476 43.60 17.55 -7.43
N PHE A 477 43.85 16.49 -6.66
CA PHE A 477 42.85 15.88 -5.78
C PHE A 477 43.37 15.72 -4.35
N ALA A 478 42.50 15.84 -3.36
CA ALA A 478 42.90 15.82 -1.96
C ALA A 478 43.20 14.38 -1.45
N ASN A 479 44.30 14.23 -0.71
CA ASN A 479 44.81 12.93 -0.26
C ASN A 479 43.94 12.24 0.82
N ASN A 480 42.93 12.95 1.35
CA ASN A 480 42.04 12.46 2.40
C ASN A 480 40.71 11.88 1.86
N GLU A 481 40.50 11.85 0.55
CA GLU A 481 39.39 11.08 -0.06
C GLU A 481 39.91 9.73 -0.56
N SER A 482 39.25 8.64 -0.13
CA SER A 482 39.61 7.26 -0.47
C SER A 482 39.36 6.92 -1.93
N ALA A 483 38.29 7.48 -2.50
CA ALA A 483 37.83 7.26 -3.85
C ALA A 483 36.99 8.46 -4.32
N ILE A 484 37.28 8.96 -5.52
CA ILE A 484 36.58 10.08 -6.15
C ILE A 484 36.07 9.61 -7.51
N ALA A 485 34.76 9.56 -7.69
CA ALA A 485 34.14 9.21 -8.96
C ALA A 485 34.29 10.36 -9.96
N ILE A 486 34.64 10.04 -11.21
CA ILE A 486 34.71 10.98 -12.33
C ILE A 486 33.38 10.91 -13.07
N ASN A 487 32.73 12.05 -13.29
CA ASN A 487 31.51 12.15 -14.08
C ASN A 487 31.77 13.07 -15.28
N ILE A 488 31.71 12.54 -16.49
CA ILE A 488 31.89 13.32 -17.72
C ILE A 488 30.53 13.50 -18.38
N ALA A 489 30.12 14.74 -18.61
CA ALA A 489 28.92 15.04 -19.38
C ALA A 489 29.15 14.57 -20.83
N VAL A 490 28.32 13.67 -21.34
CA VAL A 490 28.51 13.11 -22.68
C VAL A 490 27.81 13.98 -23.72
N PRO A 491 28.51 14.59 -24.70
CA PRO A 491 27.86 15.39 -25.74
C PRO A 491 26.93 14.56 -26.61
N THR A 492 25.85 15.18 -27.10
CA THR A 492 24.91 14.54 -28.02
C THR A 492 25.63 14.01 -29.25
N GLY A 493 25.43 12.72 -29.56
CA GLY A 493 26.10 12.08 -30.69
C GLY A 493 27.52 11.61 -30.40
N TYR A 494 27.92 11.47 -29.12
CA TYR A 494 29.18 10.85 -28.72
C TYR A 494 28.97 9.80 -27.63
N THR A 495 29.88 8.82 -27.55
CA THR A 495 30.15 8.03 -26.33
C THR A 495 31.45 8.53 -25.71
N VAL A 496 31.63 8.26 -24.42
CA VAL A 496 32.91 8.49 -23.74
C VAL A 496 33.34 7.20 -23.04
N SER A 497 34.62 6.89 -23.14
CA SER A 497 35.29 5.82 -22.41
C SER A 497 36.45 6.43 -21.62
N TYR A 498 36.67 5.97 -20.40
CA TYR A 498 37.77 6.46 -19.57
C TYR A 498 38.28 5.43 -18.58
N SER A 499 39.55 5.54 -18.21
CA SER A 499 40.18 4.64 -17.24
C SER A 499 41.33 5.35 -16.49
N PRO A 500 41.44 5.21 -15.16
CA PRO A 500 40.46 4.56 -14.29
C PRO A 500 39.16 5.38 -14.16
N GLN A 501 38.06 4.72 -13.79
CA GLN A 501 36.74 5.36 -13.55
C GLN A 501 36.68 6.13 -12.20
N VAL A 502 37.61 5.82 -11.30
CA VAL A 502 37.71 6.37 -9.94
C VAL A 502 39.14 6.82 -9.70
N ILE A 503 39.29 7.99 -9.10
CA ILE A 503 40.57 8.53 -8.65
C ILE A 503 40.78 8.11 -7.20
N THR A 504 41.98 7.61 -6.91
CA THR A 504 42.45 7.24 -5.58
C THR A 504 43.79 7.95 -5.35
N PRO A 505 44.32 8.02 -4.11
CA PRO A 505 45.65 8.59 -3.86
C PRO A 505 46.83 7.92 -4.62
N ALA A 506 46.61 6.75 -5.24
CA ALA A 506 47.58 6.07 -6.10
C ALA A 506 47.40 6.35 -7.60
N THR A 507 46.31 7.02 -8.01
CA THR A 507 46.02 7.34 -9.40
C THR A 507 46.93 8.49 -9.87
N THR A 508 47.67 8.28 -10.96
CA THR A 508 48.59 9.28 -11.54
C THR A 508 48.11 9.85 -12.86
N SER A 509 47.24 9.14 -13.58
CA SER A 509 46.65 9.57 -14.84
C SER A 509 45.24 9.01 -15.05
N VAL A 510 44.45 9.71 -15.87
CA VAL A 510 43.17 9.24 -16.39
C VAL A 510 43.18 9.43 -17.91
N SER A 511 43.04 8.33 -18.64
CA SER A 511 42.85 8.36 -20.09
C SER A 511 41.37 8.51 -20.39
N ILE A 512 41.00 9.44 -21.26
CA ILE A 512 39.63 9.73 -21.68
C ILE A 512 39.60 9.72 -23.22
N SER A 513 38.67 8.98 -23.80
CA SER A 513 38.45 8.92 -25.24
C SER A 513 36.99 9.06 -25.58
N PHE A 514 36.68 10.07 -26.39
CA PHE A 514 35.38 10.21 -27.03
C PHE A 514 35.36 9.43 -28.35
N GLN A 515 34.20 8.91 -28.69
CA GLN A 515 33.91 8.38 -30.02
C GLN A 515 32.60 8.98 -30.50
N ALA A 516 32.55 9.47 -31.73
CA ALA A 516 31.29 9.89 -32.33
C ALA A 516 30.37 8.66 -32.43
N ILE A 517 29.11 8.80 -32.03
CA ILE A 517 28.07 7.81 -32.28
C ILE A 517 27.77 7.85 -33.77
N THR A 518 28.47 7.01 -34.52
CA THR A 518 28.03 6.55 -35.84
C THR A 518 26.78 5.70 -35.62
N ASN A 519 25.61 6.34 -35.56
CA ASN A 519 24.26 5.76 -35.39
C ASN A 519 24.25 4.28 -34.96
N SER A 520 24.52 4.02 -33.69
CA SER A 520 24.64 2.65 -33.15
C SER A 520 23.27 2.03 -32.89
N TYR A 521 22.56 1.72 -33.97
CA TYR A 521 21.34 0.91 -33.95
C TYR A 521 21.67 -0.58 -34.17
N LEU A 522 20.76 -1.43 -33.72
CA LEU A 522 20.76 -2.85 -34.05
C LEU A 522 20.01 -3.09 -35.35
N THR A 523 20.48 -4.03 -36.15
CA THR A 523 19.78 -4.53 -37.35
C THR A 523 20.02 -6.03 -37.48
N THR A 524 19.39 -6.68 -38.44
CA THR A 524 19.52 -8.12 -38.69
C THR A 524 20.28 -8.38 -39.98
N SER A 525 21.13 -9.41 -39.97
CA SER A 525 21.88 -9.85 -41.14
C SER A 525 22.15 -11.34 -41.06
N ASN A 526 21.86 -12.07 -42.14
CA ASN A 526 22.12 -13.51 -42.28
C ASN A 526 21.58 -14.39 -41.12
N GLY A 527 20.46 -14.02 -40.49
CA GLY A 527 19.90 -14.77 -39.35
C GLY A 527 20.57 -14.48 -38.00
N GLN A 528 21.35 -13.39 -37.90
CA GLN A 528 21.96 -12.90 -36.67
C GLN A 528 21.58 -11.44 -36.42
N ILE A 529 21.54 -11.02 -35.14
CA ILE A 529 21.45 -9.60 -34.76
C ILE A 529 22.86 -9.01 -34.86
N VAL A 530 23.00 -7.86 -35.50
CA VAL A 530 24.27 -7.15 -35.66
C VAL A 530 24.16 -5.68 -35.25
N ASP A 531 25.28 -5.07 -34.86
CA ASP A 531 25.38 -3.62 -34.73
C ASP A 531 25.54 -2.93 -36.09
N SER A 532 25.52 -1.60 -36.09
CA SER A 532 25.75 -0.74 -37.25
C SER A 532 27.12 -0.94 -37.95
N SER A 533 28.07 -1.63 -37.31
CA SER A 533 29.38 -1.98 -37.86
C SER A 533 29.42 -3.41 -38.41
N GLY A 534 28.33 -4.18 -38.30
CA GLY A 534 28.22 -5.57 -38.74
C GLY A 534 28.71 -6.61 -37.72
N ASN A 535 29.04 -6.22 -36.48
CA ASN A 535 29.45 -7.17 -35.45
C ASN A 535 28.23 -7.94 -34.91
N ILE A 536 28.34 -9.26 -34.78
CA ILE A 536 27.27 -10.09 -34.19
C ILE A 536 27.08 -9.75 -32.72
N ILE A 537 25.87 -9.32 -32.38
CA ILE A 537 25.43 -9.09 -31.00
C ILE A 537 24.91 -10.39 -30.41
N LYS A 538 25.23 -10.61 -29.13
CA LYS A 538 24.84 -11.78 -28.35
C LYS A 538 24.11 -11.31 -27.10
N LEU A 539 22.78 -11.33 -27.15
CA LEU A 539 21.92 -10.95 -26.03
C LEU A 539 21.94 -12.06 -24.97
N LYS A 540 22.51 -11.74 -23.81
CA LYS A 540 22.52 -12.53 -22.58
C LYS A 540 21.59 -11.81 -21.61
N GLY A 541 20.31 -12.11 -21.74
CA GLY A 541 19.22 -11.41 -21.10
C GLY A 541 18.70 -12.09 -19.85
N ILE A 542 18.05 -11.29 -19.02
CA ILE A 542 17.24 -11.74 -17.89
C ILE A 542 15.87 -11.05 -17.97
N ASN A 543 14.79 -11.77 -17.70
CA ASN A 543 13.48 -11.16 -17.48
C ASN A 543 13.42 -10.59 -16.06
N TRP A 544 12.97 -9.35 -15.90
CA TRP A 544 12.62 -8.81 -14.58
C TRP A 544 11.21 -8.22 -14.67
N PHE A 545 10.24 -8.89 -14.05
CA PHE A 545 8.83 -8.49 -14.09
C PHE A 545 8.43 -7.59 -12.91
N GLY A 546 7.27 -6.94 -13.04
CA GLY A 546 6.66 -6.07 -12.00
C GLY A 546 5.91 -4.85 -12.56
N PHE A 547 6.25 -4.39 -13.77
CA PHE A 547 5.45 -3.36 -14.45
C PHE A 547 4.14 -3.90 -15.04
N ASN A 548 3.95 -5.22 -15.10
CA ASN A 548 2.73 -5.90 -15.56
C ASN A 548 1.82 -6.43 -14.44
N ASN A 549 2.25 -6.44 -13.17
CA ASN A 549 1.49 -7.07 -12.06
C ASN A 549 0.71 -6.06 -11.18
N GLY A 550 0.63 -4.80 -11.61
CA GLY A 550 0.08 -3.69 -10.83
C GLY A 550 1.03 -3.04 -9.83
N GLY A 551 2.27 -3.51 -9.70
CA GLY A 551 3.29 -2.99 -8.77
C GLY A 551 3.76 -1.57 -9.07
N THR A 552 3.70 -1.11 -10.34
CA THR A 552 4.19 0.20 -10.85
C THR A 552 5.72 0.38 -10.77
N MET A 553 6.44 -0.71 -10.52
CA MET A 553 7.89 -0.83 -10.57
C MET A 553 8.23 -2.33 -10.63
N LEU A 554 9.47 -2.66 -10.95
CA LEU A 554 10.01 -4.01 -10.88
C LEU A 554 9.93 -4.59 -9.46
N ASP A 555 9.61 -5.88 -9.37
CA ASP A 555 9.43 -6.61 -8.11
C ASP A 555 10.76 -6.79 -7.36
N GLY A 556 10.68 -6.98 -6.03
CA GLY A 556 11.83 -7.19 -5.12
C GLY A 556 12.15 -5.97 -4.25
N LEU A 557 11.77 -4.77 -4.68
CA LEU A 557 12.15 -3.48 -4.08
C LEU A 557 11.37 -3.09 -2.80
N TRP A 558 10.86 -4.08 -2.05
CA TRP A 558 10.06 -3.90 -0.84
C TRP A 558 10.82 -4.17 0.47
N SER A 559 12.07 -4.65 0.38
CA SER A 559 12.90 -4.99 1.54
C SER A 559 13.84 -3.85 1.92
N SER A 560 14.16 -3.69 3.21
CA SER A 560 15.26 -2.80 3.64
C SER A 560 16.66 -3.43 3.46
N ASP A 561 16.76 -4.60 2.82
CA ASP A 561 18.05 -5.22 2.49
C ASP A 561 18.71 -4.46 1.33
N PRO A 562 19.93 -3.93 1.47
CA PRO A 562 20.57 -3.15 0.42
C PRO A 562 20.92 -3.95 -0.84
N LEU A 563 20.96 -5.29 -0.79
CA LEU A 563 21.23 -6.12 -1.98
C LEU A 563 20.02 -6.34 -2.89
N SER A 564 18.80 -6.39 -2.32
CA SER A 564 17.55 -6.67 -3.05
C SER A 564 16.56 -5.50 -3.07
N GLY A 565 16.56 -4.67 -2.03
CA GLY A 565 15.67 -3.53 -1.87
C GLY A 565 16.01 -2.33 -2.74
N ASP A 566 17.27 -2.16 -3.14
CA ASP A 566 17.71 -1.04 -3.99
C ASP A 566 17.77 -1.42 -5.47
N PHE A 567 17.08 -0.65 -6.31
CA PHE A 567 17.04 -0.87 -7.77
C PHE A 567 18.44 -0.79 -8.39
N SER A 568 19.19 0.27 -8.12
CA SER A 568 20.55 0.47 -8.67
C SER A 568 21.50 -0.67 -8.25
N THR A 569 21.46 -1.10 -7.00
CA THR A 569 22.28 -2.23 -6.52
C THR A 569 21.87 -3.54 -7.18
N THR A 570 20.57 -3.75 -7.42
CA THR A 570 20.07 -4.93 -8.15
C THR A 570 20.55 -4.95 -9.61
N VAL A 571 20.49 -3.81 -10.31
CA VAL A 571 21.06 -3.69 -11.67
C VAL A 571 22.57 -3.91 -11.70
N GLN A 572 23.30 -3.49 -10.65
CA GLN A 572 24.73 -3.80 -10.50
C GLN A 572 24.98 -5.32 -10.39
N ARG A 573 24.17 -6.02 -9.60
CA ARG A 573 24.24 -7.49 -9.44
C ARG A 573 23.96 -8.21 -10.76
N ILE A 574 22.90 -7.83 -11.48
CA ILE A 574 22.57 -8.36 -12.81
C ILE A 574 23.76 -8.17 -13.78
N LYS A 575 24.34 -6.96 -13.83
CA LYS A 575 25.50 -6.68 -14.70
C LYS A 575 26.73 -7.51 -14.31
N ALA A 576 26.97 -7.70 -13.02
CA ALA A 576 28.11 -8.44 -12.50
C ALA A 576 28.04 -9.96 -12.78
N LEU A 577 26.83 -10.52 -12.91
CA LEU A 577 26.61 -11.89 -13.38
C LEU A 577 26.86 -12.08 -14.89
N GLY A 578 27.16 -11.00 -15.63
CA GLY A 578 27.47 -11.04 -17.06
C GLY A 578 26.26 -10.87 -17.99
N PHE A 579 25.07 -10.59 -17.46
CA PHE A 579 23.92 -10.21 -18.29
C PHE A 579 24.19 -8.85 -18.96
N ASN A 580 23.86 -8.76 -20.26
CA ASN A 580 23.99 -7.54 -21.07
C ASN A 580 22.66 -7.09 -21.68
N ALA A 581 21.56 -7.78 -21.38
CA ALA A 581 20.22 -7.40 -21.79
C ALA A 581 19.21 -7.62 -20.65
N VAL A 582 18.06 -6.96 -20.72
CA VAL A 582 16.93 -7.18 -19.82
C VAL A 582 15.62 -7.16 -20.61
N ARG A 583 14.69 -8.07 -20.31
CA ARG A 583 13.30 -8.04 -20.78
C ARG A 583 12.42 -7.53 -19.64
N LEU A 584 11.59 -6.53 -19.93
CA LEU A 584 10.79 -5.78 -18.97
C LEU A 584 9.29 -5.91 -19.31
N PRO A 585 8.60 -6.96 -18.81
CA PRO A 585 7.15 -7.09 -18.91
C PRO A 585 6.41 -5.91 -18.28
N PHE A 586 5.50 -5.30 -19.04
CA PHE A 586 4.63 -4.21 -18.62
C PHE A 586 3.18 -4.44 -19.10
N SER A 587 2.25 -3.62 -18.59
CA SER A 587 0.95 -3.39 -19.25
C SER A 587 0.72 -1.89 -19.40
N PHE A 588 0.16 -1.43 -20.53
CA PHE A 588 -0.23 -0.02 -20.69
C PHE A 588 -1.20 0.42 -19.59
N LYS A 589 -2.08 -0.49 -19.18
CA LYS A 589 -2.97 -0.34 -18.03
C LYS A 589 -2.24 0.02 -16.72
N ASP A 590 -1.11 -0.64 -16.43
CA ASP A 590 -0.34 -0.37 -15.21
C ASP A 590 0.58 0.84 -15.36
N LEU A 591 1.13 1.09 -16.56
CA LEU A 591 1.88 2.32 -16.84
C LEU A 591 1.01 3.59 -16.71
N ALA A 592 -0.31 3.47 -16.86
CA ALA A 592 -1.27 4.54 -16.64
C ALA A 592 -1.62 4.80 -15.15
N LYS A 593 -1.17 3.96 -14.20
CA LYS A 593 -1.44 4.13 -12.76
C LYS A 593 -0.57 5.23 -12.14
N SER A 594 -1.04 5.78 -11.02
CA SER A 594 -0.20 6.57 -10.11
C SER A 594 0.93 5.69 -9.53
N PRO A 595 2.18 6.18 -9.45
CA PRO A 595 3.31 5.39 -8.99
C PRO A 595 3.25 5.10 -7.49
N ASN A 596 3.45 3.84 -7.10
CA ASN A 596 3.66 3.45 -5.71
C ASN A 596 5.01 3.99 -5.20
N ASN A 597 5.11 4.34 -3.92
CA ASN A 597 6.36 4.78 -3.31
C ASN A 597 7.21 3.57 -2.88
N PHE A 598 8.40 3.44 -3.47
CA PHE A 598 9.40 2.42 -3.12
C PHE A 598 10.57 2.97 -2.27
N SER A 599 10.53 4.25 -1.90
CA SER A 599 11.54 4.88 -1.05
C SER A 599 11.33 4.50 0.42
N HIS A 600 12.35 3.89 1.03
CA HIS A 600 12.32 3.51 2.44
C HIS A 600 13.69 3.68 3.12
N SER A 601 13.64 3.91 4.44
CA SER A 601 14.80 4.09 5.30
C SER A 601 15.38 2.75 5.79
N ASN A 602 16.42 2.83 6.63
CA ASN A 602 17.15 1.69 7.20
C ASN A 602 17.79 0.78 6.14
N CYS A 603 18.14 1.37 4.99
CA CYS A 603 18.69 0.67 3.84
C CYS A 603 20.01 1.37 3.46
N PRO A 604 21.15 0.92 4.00
CA PRO A 604 22.47 1.51 3.71
C PRO A 604 22.92 1.21 2.28
N THR A 605 24.09 1.70 1.87
CA THR A 605 24.71 1.24 0.61
C THR A 605 25.27 -0.18 0.79
N ALA A 606 25.03 -1.08 -0.18
CA ALA A 606 25.60 -2.43 -0.14
C ALA A 606 27.14 -2.36 -0.21
N THR A 607 27.81 -3.04 0.72
CA THR A 607 29.27 -3.12 0.72
C THR A 607 29.77 -4.06 -0.38
N ASN A 608 30.99 -3.82 -0.88
CA ASN A 608 31.63 -4.72 -1.84
C ASN A 608 31.75 -6.16 -1.30
N SER A 609 31.90 -6.34 0.02
CA SER A 609 31.89 -7.67 0.66
C SER A 609 30.54 -8.38 0.54
N GLN A 610 29.43 -7.67 0.78
CA GLN A 610 28.08 -8.21 0.60
C GLN A 610 27.79 -8.56 -0.86
N LEU A 611 28.21 -7.70 -1.80
CA LEU A 611 28.07 -7.97 -3.24
C LEU A 611 28.86 -9.22 -3.65
N LEU A 612 30.13 -9.33 -3.26
CA LEU A 612 30.96 -10.51 -3.55
C LEU A 612 30.38 -11.79 -2.96
N ALA A 613 29.94 -11.76 -1.70
CA ALA A 613 29.35 -12.92 -1.03
C ALA A 613 28.03 -13.38 -1.66
N ASN A 614 27.28 -12.47 -2.29
CA ASN A 614 26.04 -12.80 -3.00
C ASN A 614 26.25 -13.24 -4.46
N LEU A 615 27.30 -12.73 -5.12
CA LEU A 615 27.60 -12.99 -6.54
C LEU A 615 28.58 -14.14 -6.77
N THR A 616 29.19 -14.67 -5.71
CA THR A 616 30.10 -15.82 -5.77
C THR A 616 29.38 -17.07 -5.28
N ASN A 617 29.65 -18.22 -5.91
CA ASN A 617 29.20 -19.51 -5.38
C ASN A 617 29.70 -19.66 -3.92
N PRO A 618 28.85 -19.98 -2.92
CA PRO A 618 29.25 -20.09 -1.52
C PRO A 618 30.39 -21.08 -1.24
N SER A 619 30.62 -22.04 -2.13
CA SER A 619 31.74 -23.00 -2.07
C SER A 619 33.07 -22.45 -2.58
N VAL A 620 33.10 -21.22 -3.10
CA VAL A 620 34.28 -20.59 -3.72
C VAL A 620 34.63 -19.31 -2.96
N THR A 621 35.84 -19.24 -2.42
CA THR A 621 36.38 -18.01 -1.84
C THR A 621 36.84 -17.06 -2.95
N PRO A 622 36.33 -15.81 -3.04
CA PRO A 622 36.83 -14.83 -4.00
C PRO A 622 38.32 -14.54 -3.80
N ALA A 623 39.05 -14.25 -4.89
CA ALA A 623 40.44 -13.83 -4.78
C ALA A 623 40.56 -12.52 -3.99
N SER A 624 41.58 -12.41 -3.14
CA SER A 624 41.81 -11.20 -2.33
C SER A 624 41.99 -9.97 -3.23
N GLY A 625 41.33 -8.86 -2.88
CA GLY A 625 41.32 -7.63 -3.68
C GLY A 625 40.32 -7.59 -4.84
N THR A 626 39.55 -8.66 -5.09
CA THR A 626 38.44 -8.62 -6.07
C THR A 626 37.43 -7.55 -5.66
N SER A 627 36.90 -6.80 -6.64
CA SER A 627 35.80 -5.87 -6.42
C SER A 627 34.80 -5.95 -7.56
N ILE A 628 33.51 -5.78 -7.23
CA ILE A 628 32.45 -5.67 -8.21
C ILE A 628 32.45 -4.22 -8.71
N PRO A 629 32.69 -3.96 -10.01
CA PRO A 629 32.72 -2.60 -10.53
C PRO A 629 31.39 -1.87 -10.26
N PRO A 630 31.41 -0.57 -9.96
CA PRO A 630 30.18 0.22 -9.88
C PRO A 630 29.51 0.30 -11.25
N LEU A 631 28.22 0.64 -11.23
CA LEU A 631 27.49 1.01 -12.43
C LEU A 631 28.12 2.26 -13.09
N SER A 632 28.14 2.27 -14.42
CA SER A 632 28.65 3.39 -15.23
C SER A 632 27.78 4.65 -15.11
N TYR A 633 26.52 4.46 -14.73
CA TYR A 633 25.59 5.51 -14.32
C TYR A 633 24.89 5.04 -13.04
N ALA A 634 25.21 5.68 -11.91
CA ALA A 634 24.59 5.42 -10.61
C ALA A 634 23.76 6.65 -10.18
N PRO A 635 22.59 6.46 -9.54
CA PRO A 635 21.77 7.57 -9.07
C PRO A 635 22.30 8.08 -7.72
N THR A 636 22.07 9.36 -7.43
CA THR A 636 22.37 9.92 -6.10
C THR A 636 21.28 9.55 -5.11
N ARG A 637 21.65 8.92 -4.00
CA ARG A 637 20.76 8.48 -2.90
C ARG A 637 21.28 8.95 -1.54
N ALA A 638 20.40 9.14 -0.56
CA ALA A 638 20.81 9.35 0.82
C ALA A 638 21.39 8.06 1.43
N SER A 639 22.35 8.20 2.34
CA SER A 639 23.24 7.11 2.81
C SER A 639 22.56 5.94 3.55
N ASN A 640 21.30 6.12 3.97
CA ASN A 640 20.49 5.09 4.66
C ASN A 640 19.08 4.97 4.07
N MET A 641 18.89 5.42 2.83
CA MET A 641 17.65 5.30 2.05
C MET A 641 17.91 4.43 0.83
N CYS A 642 16.93 3.63 0.41
CA CYS A 642 16.91 2.98 -0.89
C CYS A 642 15.80 3.60 -1.76
N ASN A 643 16.01 3.62 -3.08
CA ASN A 643 15.04 4.09 -4.10
C ASN A 643 14.50 5.53 -3.95
N ASP A 644 15.12 6.39 -3.13
CA ASP A 644 14.73 7.81 -2.96
C ASP A 644 14.93 8.67 -4.21
N TYR A 645 15.67 8.15 -5.18
CA TYR A 645 15.91 8.71 -6.52
C TYR A 645 14.89 8.30 -7.59
N LEU A 646 13.98 7.34 -7.32
CA LEU A 646 13.04 6.89 -8.34
C LEU A 646 12.03 8.01 -8.70
N PRO A 647 11.75 8.24 -9.99
CA PRO A 647 10.70 9.17 -10.40
C PRO A 647 9.33 8.76 -9.82
N ASN A 648 8.64 9.75 -9.26
CA ASN A 648 7.33 9.61 -8.59
C ASN A 648 6.25 10.51 -9.22
N ASN A 649 6.52 11.10 -10.39
CA ASN A 649 5.59 11.94 -11.14
C ASN A 649 4.54 11.12 -11.90
N SER A 650 4.93 10.03 -12.56
CA SER A 650 4.00 9.05 -13.15
C SER A 650 4.68 7.68 -13.31
N THR A 651 3.90 6.60 -13.38
CA THR A 651 4.46 5.26 -13.64
C THR A 651 5.06 5.16 -15.05
N MET A 652 4.44 5.80 -16.04
CA MET A 652 4.98 5.93 -17.40
C MET A 652 6.36 6.60 -17.40
N ASP A 653 6.51 7.77 -16.77
CA ASP A 653 7.80 8.49 -16.76
C ASP A 653 8.87 7.73 -15.97
N ARG A 654 8.49 7.01 -14.91
CA ARG A 654 9.35 6.05 -14.20
C ARG A 654 9.79 4.91 -15.12
N PHE A 655 8.91 4.34 -15.92
CA PHE A 655 9.25 3.25 -16.84
C PHE A 655 10.24 3.72 -17.92
N ILE A 656 10.00 4.90 -18.52
CA ILE A 656 10.96 5.56 -19.43
C ILE A 656 12.33 5.76 -18.76
N TRP A 657 12.35 6.22 -17.50
CA TRP A 657 13.59 6.38 -16.73
C TRP A 657 14.30 5.05 -16.45
N VAL A 658 13.57 3.97 -16.14
CA VAL A 658 14.14 2.62 -15.94
C VAL A 658 14.80 2.10 -17.21
N ILE A 659 14.14 2.26 -18.37
CA ILE A 659 14.70 1.88 -19.68
C ILE A 659 16.01 2.64 -19.95
N ASP A 660 16.02 3.97 -19.76
CA ASP A 660 17.22 4.79 -19.93
C ASP A 660 18.33 4.44 -18.91
N PHE A 661 17.97 4.10 -17.67
CA PHE A 661 18.91 3.68 -16.64
C PHE A 661 19.68 2.40 -17.04
N PHE A 662 18.96 1.38 -17.54
CA PHE A 662 19.57 0.17 -18.08
C PHE A 662 20.44 0.49 -19.30
N ALA A 663 19.92 1.27 -20.26
CA ALA A 663 20.61 1.57 -21.50
C ALA A 663 21.92 2.38 -21.29
N LYS A 664 21.91 3.36 -20.38
CA LYS A 664 23.10 4.09 -19.91
C LYS A 664 24.14 3.18 -19.24
N ASN A 665 23.67 2.16 -18.53
CA ASN A 665 24.53 1.15 -17.91
C ASN A 665 25.01 0.05 -18.87
N GLY A 666 24.73 0.17 -20.16
CA GLY A 666 25.26 -0.70 -21.21
C GLY A 666 24.37 -1.87 -21.60
N PHE A 667 23.16 -1.97 -21.03
CA PHE A 667 22.21 -3.01 -21.38
C PHE A 667 21.49 -2.71 -22.71
N TYR A 668 21.09 -3.78 -23.40
CA TYR A 668 19.98 -3.76 -24.35
C TYR A 668 18.67 -3.98 -23.58
N VAL A 669 17.61 -3.27 -23.96
CA VAL A 669 16.34 -3.28 -23.19
C VAL A 669 15.22 -3.72 -24.10
N LEU A 670 14.69 -4.91 -23.85
CA LEU A 670 13.48 -5.43 -24.47
C LEU A 670 12.29 -5.02 -23.60
N ILE A 671 11.34 -4.26 -24.14
CA ILE A 671 10.09 -3.92 -23.46
C ILE A 671 8.98 -4.79 -24.04
N ASP A 672 8.14 -5.34 -23.15
CA ASP A 672 7.19 -6.41 -23.48
C ASP A 672 5.78 -6.07 -22.99
N ASP A 673 4.80 -6.04 -23.89
CA ASP A 673 3.38 -5.83 -23.55
C ASP A 673 2.72 -7.17 -23.18
N HIS A 674 2.58 -7.39 -21.88
CA HIS A 674 2.29 -8.69 -21.32
C HIS A 674 0.76 -8.96 -21.32
N LEU A 675 0.29 -9.59 -22.40
CA LEU A 675 -1.14 -9.77 -22.76
C LEU A 675 -2.04 -10.31 -21.63
N ARG A 676 -1.50 -11.09 -20.69
CA ARG A 676 -2.26 -11.59 -19.54
C ARG A 676 -2.85 -10.44 -18.72
N GLU A 677 -2.11 -9.35 -18.57
CA GLU A 677 -2.52 -8.17 -17.83
C GLU A 677 -2.91 -6.99 -18.75
N ASP A 678 -2.41 -6.93 -19.99
CA ASP A 678 -2.89 -6.01 -21.04
C ASP A 678 -3.69 -6.67 -22.17
N GLN A 679 -5.01 -6.75 -21.96
CA GLN A 679 -5.93 -7.23 -22.99
C GLN A 679 -6.46 -6.09 -23.88
N THR A 680 -5.75 -4.98 -24.07
CA THR A 680 -6.21 -3.86 -24.93
C THR A 680 -6.45 -4.31 -26.36
N ILE A 681 -5.59 -5.17 -26.91
CA ILE A 681 -5.76 -5.74 -28.27
C ILE A 681 -7.09 -6.50 -28.43
N LEU A 682 -7.54 -7.21 -27.38
CA LEU A 682 -8.80 -7.97 -27.38
C LEU A 682 -10.02 -7.06 -27.11
N ASN A 683 -9.90 -6.13 -26.16
CA ASN A 683 -11.01 -5.32 -25.67
C ASN A 683 -11.28 -4.05 -26.49
N SER A 684 -10.23 -3.47 -27.09
CA SER A 684 -10.28 -2.21 -27.86
C SER A 684 -9.81 -2.34 -29.30
N GLY A 685 -9.34 -3.53 -29.70
CA GLY A 685 -8.92 -3.84 -31.07
C GLY A 685 -7.52 -3.34 -31.45
N VAL A 686 -7.00 -3.93 -32.53
CA VAL A 686 -5.64 -3.74 -33.05
C VAL A 686 -5.25 -2.26 -33.20
N SER A 687 -6.12 -1.42 -33.76
CA SER A 687 -5.79 -0.01 -34.01
C SER A 687 -5.59 0.81 -32.74
N SER A 688 -6.32 0.51 -31.66
CA SER A 688 -6.16 1.20 -30.37
C SER A 688 -4.81 0.84 -29.74
N TRP A 689 -4.51 -0.46 -29.72
CA TRP A 689 -3.28 -1.04 -29.21
C TRP A 689 -2.03 -0.58 -29.98
N ALA A 690 -2.07 -0.58 -31.32
CA ALA A 690 -0.97 -0.08 -32.15
C ALA A 690 -0.69 1.43 -31.93
N ASN A 691 -1.72 2.23 -31.60
CA ASN A 691 -1.53 3.64 -31.22
C ASN A 691 -0.86 3.78 -29.84
N GLN A 692 -1.19 2.94 -28.86
CA GLN A 692 -0.50 2.94 -27.56
C GLN A 692 0.99 2.61 -27.70
N TRP A 693 1.34 1.64 -28.55
CA TRP A 693 2.72 1.33 -28.92
C TRP A 693 3.45 2.53 -29.55
N LYS A 694 2.79 3.26 -30.46
CA LYS A 694 3.33 4.49 -31.07
C LYS A 694 3.52 5.62 -30.06
N ASP A 695 2.60 5.79 -29.13
CA ASP A 695 2.70 6.80 -28.06
C ASP A 695 3.86 6.47 -27.11
N LEU A 696 4.05 5.20 -26.74
CA LEU A 696 5.19 4.74 -25.95
C LEU A 696 6.52 4.93 -26.70
N ALA A 697 6.59 4.56 -27.98
CA ALA A 697 7.76 4.84 -28.83
C ALA A 697 8.09 6.35 -28.91
N THR A 698 7.06 7.21 -28.94
CA THR A 698 7.21 8.67 -28.93
C THR A 698 7.74 9.18 -27.59
N ARG A 699 7.25 8.63 -26.47
CA ARG A 699 7.75 8.94 -25.12
C ARG A 699 9.20 8.48 -24.94
N ILE A 700 9.56 7.30 -25.43
CA ILE A 700 10.94 6.79 -25.44
C ILE A 700 11.85 7.74 -26.22
N LYS A 701 11.48 8.08 -27.46
CA LYS A 701 12.27 8.98 -28.32
C LYS A 701 12.49 10.37 -27.70
N ASN A 702 11.50 10.90 -27.00
CA ASN A 702 11.56 12.25 -26.42
C ASN A 702 12.14 12.28 -25.00
N GLY A 703 12.07 11.18 -24.25
CA GLY A 703 12.43 11.10 -22.84
C GLY A 703 13.87 10.65 -22.55
N MET A 704 14.61 10.15 -23.54
CA MET A 704 15.99 9.68 -23.36
C MET A 704 16.86 9.98 -24.60
N PRO A 705 18.20 10.08 -24.47
CA PRO A 705 19.08 10.36 -25.60
C PRO A 705 19.07 9.22 -26.63
N ALA A 706 19.42 9.55 -27.88
CA ALA A 706 19.49 8.59 -28.99
C ALA A 706 20.41 7.38 -28.70
N SER A 707 21.45 7.56 -27.88
CA SER A 707 22.35 6.50 -27.41
C SER A 707 21.69 5.47 -26.49
N SER A 708 20.61 5.85 -25.81
CA SER A 708 19.79 4.97 -24.99
C SER A 708 18.65 4.37 -25.82
N SER A 709 17.89 5.21 -26.53
CA SER A 709 16.71 4.76 -27.28
C SER A 709 17.05 3.83 -28.46
N SER A 710 18.27 3.90 -29.04
CA SER A 710 18.72 2.94 -30.06
C SER A 710 18.99 1.52 -29.54
N LYS A 711 19.02 1.32 -28.21
CA LYS A 711 19.17 0.00 -27.56
C LYS A 711 17.84 -0.63 -27.13
N VAL A 712 16.73 0.07 -27.35
CA VAL A 712 15.39 -0.41 -27.01
C VAL A 712 14.88 -1.33 -28.11
N MET A 713 14.31 -2.45 -27.70
CA MET A 713 13.73 -3.47 -28.55
C MET A 713 12.29 -3.68 -28.10
N PHE A 714 11.39 -3.96 -29.04
CA PHE A 714 9.95 -4.02 -28.79
C PHE A 714 9.50 -5.47 -28.92
N ASP A 715 9.22 -6.13 -27.80
CA ASP A 715 8.47 -7.39 -27.78
C ASP A 715 6.99 -7.03 -27.84
N LEU A 716 6.33 -7.39 -28.94
CA LEU A 716 5.06 -6.74 -29.24
C LEU A 716 3.89 -7.29 -28.44
N LEU A 717 3.83 -8.59 -28.17
CA LEU A 717 2.70 -9.22 -27.49
C LEU A 717 3.07 -10.58 -26.88
N ASN A 718 3.09 -10.66 -25.56
CA ASN A 718 3.42 -11.89 -24.82
C ASN A 718 2.38 -13.01 -24.98
N GLU A 719 2.85 -14.22 -25.27
CA GLU A 719 2.11 -15.49 -25.33
C GLU A 719 0.69 -15.39 -25.97
N PRO A 720 0.57 -15.00 -27.26
CA PRO A 720 -0.74 -14.79 -27.89
C PRO A 720 -1.63 -16.03 -27.91
N ASP A 721 -1.03 -17.22 -27.92
CA ASP A 721 -1.71 -18.52 -27.94
C ASP A 721 -2.49 -18.81 -26.64
N ASN A 722 -2.01 -18.29 -25.49
CA ASN A 722 -2.65 -18.43 -24.18
C ASN A 722 -4.05 -17.78 -24.16
N PHE A 723 -4.32 -16.85 -25.08
CA PHE A 723 -5.60 -16.17 -25.26
C PHE A 723 -6.33 -16.58 -26.54
N GLY A 724 -5.87 -17.64 -27.21
CA GLY A 724 -6.45 -18.15 -28.44
C GLY A 724 -6.34 -17.20 -29.64
N ILE A 725 -5.43 -16.23 -29.60
CA ILE A 725 -5.09 -15.40 -30.77
C ILE A 725 -4.37 -16.29 -31.78
N ARG A 726 -4.66 -16.17 -33.07
CA ARG A 726 -4.04 -16.95 -34.14
C ARG A 726 -3.39 -16.00 -35.17
N TRP A 727 -2.49 -16.52 -36.01
CA TRP A 727 -1.89 -15.77 -37.12
C TRP A 727 -2.97 -15.22 -38.05
N GLU A 728 -3.89 -16.09 -38.46
CA GLU A 728 -5.19 -15.74 -39.03
C GLU A 728 -6.20 -15.29 -37.95
N ALA A 729 -7.19 -14.47 -38.32
CA ALA A 729 -8.27 -14.10 -37.39
C ALA A 729 -9.18 -15.31 -37.11
N SER A 730 -9.65 -15.46 -35.86
CA SER A 730 -10.43 -16.63 -35.45
C SER A 730 -11.46 -16.28 -34.38
N GLY A 731 -12.74 -16.58 -34.65
CA GLY A 731 -13.85 -16.20 -33.77
C GLY A 731 -13.93 -14.68 -33.59
N SER A 732 -13.89 -14.21 -32.33
CA SER A 732 -13.77 -12.80 -31.98
C SER A 732 -12.33 -12.27 -31.94
N ASN A 733 -11.32 -13.15 -32.01
CA ASN A 733 -9.93 -12.76 -31.81
C ASN A 733 -9.32 -12.19 -33.12
N PRO A 734 -8.53 -11.10 -33.03
CA PRO A 734 -7.89 -10.50 -34.18
C PRO A 734 -6.79 -11.41 -34.76
N SER A 735 -6.40 -11.14 -36.01
CA SER A 735 -5.21 -11.73 -36.64
C SER A 735 -3.94 -11.16 -36.02
N LEU A 736 -3.08 -12.03 -35.48
CA LEU A 736 -1.75 -11.65 -34.98
C LEU A 736 -0.88 -11.04 -36.08
N ALA A 737 -0.96 -11.58 -37.30
CA ALA A 737 -0.26 -11.04 -38.45
C ALA A 737 -0.62 -9.57 -38.71
N THR A 738 -1.92 -9.24 -38.66
CA THR A 738 -2.41 -7.87 -38.83
C THR A 738 -2.03 -6.99 -37.64
N ALA A 739 -2.05 -7.54 -36.42
CA ALA A 739 -1.66 -6.84 -35.20
C ALA A 739 -0.20 -6.39 -35.25
N TYR A 740 0.74 -7.33 -35.42
CA TYR A 740 2.17 -7.01 -35.46
C TYR A 740 2.51 -6.03 -36.58
N LEU A 741 1.98 -6.22 -37.80
CA LEU A 741 2.22 -5.27 -38.90
C LEU A 741 1.71 -3.85 -38.55
N SER A 742 0.55 -3.74 -37.90
CA SER A 742 0.00 -2.44 -37.50
C SER A 742 0.85 -1.74 -36.43
N ALA A 743 1.31 -2.48 -35.41
CA ALA A 743 2.17 -1.93 -34.36
C ALA A 743 3.57 -1.57 -34.90
N MET A 744 4.20 -2.43 -35.70
CA MET A 744 5.50 -2.15 -36.33
C MET A 744 5.43 -0.96 -37.27
N ASP A 745 4.42 -0.87 -38.15
CA ASP A 745 4.21 0.30 -39.00
C ASP A 745 4.08 1.59 -38.17
N ALA A 746 3.34 1.55 -37.06
CA ALA A 746 3.12 2.70 -36.21
C ALA A 746 4.40 3.14 -35.48
N ILE A 747 5.15 2.20 -34.88
CA ILE A 747 6.43 2.46 -34.20
C ILE A 747 7.49 2.97 -35.20
N ALA A 748 7.57 2.38 -36.39
CA ALA A 748 8.57 2.72 -37.42
C ALA A 748 8.47 4.20 -37.88
N THR A 749 7.29 4.83 -37.78
CA THR A 749 7.15 6.28 -38.05
C THR A 749 7.89 7.17 -37.03
N VAL A 750 8.29 6.61 -35.89
CA VAL A 750 8.90 7.33 -34.77
C VAL A 750 10.33 6.85 -34.52
N LEU A 751 10.53 5.54 -34.45
CA LEU A 751 11.78 4.83 -34.13
C LEU A 751 12.06 3.76 -35.22
N PRO A 752 12.54 4.16 -36.41
CA PRO A 752 12.62 3.28 -37.58
C PRO A 752 13.71 2.19 -37.52
N ASN A 753 14.69 2.34 -36.62
CA ASN A 753 15.89 1.49 -36.55
C ASN A 753 15.94 0.63 -35.28
N ASN A 754 14.82 0.48 -34.58
CA ASN A 754 14.72 -0.36 -33.39
C ASN A 754 14.33 -1.79 -33.78
N ILE A 755 14.67 -2.79 -32.96
CA ILE A 755 14.34 -4.19 -33.22
C ILE A 755 12.91 -4.48 -32.76
N TYR A 756 12.17 -5.25 -33.56
CA TYR A 756 10.90 -5.86 -33.20
C TYR A 756 11.14 -7.33 -32.90
N MET A 757 10.82 -7.76 -31.69
CA MET A 757 10.69 -9.16 -31.33
C MET A 757 9.22 -9.56 -31.51
N VAL A 758 9.00 -10.66 -32.23
CA VAL A 758 7.66 -11.17 -32.52
C VAL A 758 7.55 -12.61 -32.03
N GLU A 759 6.60 -12.84 -31.14
CA GLU A 759 6.26 -14.15 -30.61
C GLU A 759 5.36 -14.94 -31.59
N GLY A 760 5.31 -16.26 -31.39
CA GLY A 760 4.56 -17.21 -32.19
C GLY A 760 3.17 -17.48 -31.62
N THR A 761 2.34 -18.22 -32.35
CA THR A 761 1.05 -18.66 -31.81
C THR A 761 0.44 -19.87 -32.53
N GLY A 762 -0.48 -20.56 -31.85
CA GLY A 762 -1.55 -21.32 -32.48
C GLY A 762 -1.11 -22.62 -33.15
N GLN A 763 0.05 -23.16 -32.77
CA GLN A 763 0.62 -24.39 -33.33
C GLN A 763 0.81 -25.50 -32.28
N SER A 764 -0.08 -25.55 -31.28
CA SER A 764 -0.08 -26.54 -30.19
C SER A 764 -0.05 -28.00 -30.66
N GLY A 765 -0.58 -28.29 -31.87
CA GLY A 765 -0.51 -29.60 -32.52
C GLY A 765 0.89 -30.12 -32.84
N ILE A 766 1.94 -29.29 -32.71
CA ILE A 766 3.36 -29.71 -32.74
C ILE A 766 4.10 -29.40 -31.42
N ASN A 767 3.36 -29.29 -30.31
CA ASN A 767 3.86 -28.89 -28.99
C ASN A 767 4.53 -27.49 -28.99
N ALA A 768 4.06 -26.58 -29.86
CA ALA A 768 4.43 -25.17 -29.87
C ALA A 768 3.31 -24.33 -29.22
N ASN A 769 3.59 -23.89 -28.00
CA ASN A 769 2.73 -23.10 -27.12
C ASN A 769 3.61 -22.03 -26.44
N TRP A 770 2.98 -21.09 -25.73
CA TRP A 770 3.62 -20.04 -24.94
C TRP A 770 4.53 -19.18 -25.82
N GLY A 771 3.94 -18.40 -26.74
CA GLY A 771 4.72 -17.52 -27.62
C GLY A 771 5.56 -18.28 -28.67
N ASP A 772 5.32 -19.57 -28.89
CA ASP A 772 5.91 -20.36 -29.99
C ASP A 772 4.85 -20.74 -31.03
N GLY A 773 5.29 -21.02 -32.25
CA GLY A 773 4.45 -21.46 -33.37
C GLY A 773 4.74 -20.68 -34.65
N PHE A 774 5.84 -21.03 -35.32
CA PHE A 774 6.32 -20.35 -36.54
C PHE A 774 6.46 -21.29 -37.76
N ALA A 775 5.93 -22.52 -37.70
CA ALA A 775 6.02 -23.46 -38.80
C ALA A 775 5.25 -22.94 -40.03
N THR A 776 5.95 -22.68 -41.13
CA THR A 776 5.37 -22.20 -42.40
C THR A 776 5.09 -23.31 -43.42
N ASN A 777 5.47 -24.55 -43.11
CA ASN A 777 5.27 -25.69 -44.01
C ASN A 777 3.77 -26.01 -44.17
N LYS A 778 3.21 -25.72 -45.34
CA LYS A 778 1.76 -25.89 -45.64
C LYS A 778 1.24 -27.32 -45.47
N THR A 779 2.07 -28.33 -45.70
CA THR A 779 1.69 -29.73 -45.47
C THR A 779 1.54 -29.99 -43.98
N LEU A 780 2.50 -29.57 -43.15
CA LEU A 780 2.43 -29.70 -41.70
C LEU A 780 1.25 -28.90 -41.12
N ILE A 781 1.05 -27.66 -41.58
CA ILE A 781 -0.09 -26.81 -41.16
C ILE A 781 -1.42 -27.51 -41.43
N SER A 782 -1.63 -28.01 -42.66
CA SER A 782 -2.89 -28.66 -43.05
C SER A 782 -3.13 -30.01 -42.38
N GLN A 783 -2.08 -30.80 -42.15
CA GLN A 783 -2.18 -32.12 -41.49
C GLN A 783 -2.41 -32.02 -39.98
N SER A 784 -1.87 -30.99 -39.32
CA SER A 784 -1.94 -30.83 -37.86
C SER A 784 -2.89 -29.72 -37.39
N GLY A 785 -3.64 -29.07 -38.30
CA GLY A 785 -4.63 -28.03 -37.97
C GLY A 785 -4.04 -26.73 -37.40
N LEU A 786 -2.78 -26.46 -37.73
CA LEU A 786 -2.02 -25.35 -37.15
C LEU A 786 -2.50 -23.99 -37.66
N SER A 787 -2.21 -22.93 -36.91
CA SER A 787 -2.34 -21.56 -37.37
C SER A 787 -1.26 -21.23 -38.43
N ASP A 788 -1.57 -20.38 -39.41
CA ASP A 788 -0.73 -20.16 -40.60
C ASP A 788 0.06 -18.82 -40.57
N PRO A 789 1.36 -18.85 -40.22
CA PRO A 789 2.22 -17.65 -40.23
C PRO A 789 2.62 -17.15 -41.63
N ASN A 790 2.33 -17.88 -42.72
CA ASN A 790 2.77 -17.49 -44.08
C ASN A 790 2.30 -16.08 -44.46
N GLY A 791 1.11 -15.66 -44.01
CA GLY A 791 0.59 -14.32 -44.28
C GLY A 791 1.44 -13.21 -43.66
N PHE A 792 1.91 -13.40 -42.42
CA PHE A 792 2.80 -12.46 -41.75
C PHE A 792 4.16 -12.38 -42.45
N PHE A 793 4.83 -13.52 -42.67
CA PHE A 793 6.16 -13.53 -43.27
C PHE A 793 6.15 -13.03 -44.73
N THR A 794 5.08 -13.32 -45.51
CA THR A 794 4.92 -12.77 -46.86
C THR A 794 4.79 -11.24 -46.84
N ALA A 795 3.99 -10.69 -45.91
CA ALA A 795 3.81 -9.25 -45.79
C ALA A 795 5.09 -8.55 -45.30
N VAL A 796 5.76 -9.08 -44.28
CA VAL A 796 6.93 -8.45 -43.66
C VAL A 796 8.15 -8.38 -44.59
N LEU A 797 8.29 -9.34 -45.53
CA LEU A 797 9.30 -9.29 -46.61
C LEU A 797 9.22 -8.03 -47.50
N SER A 798 8.07 -7.35 -47.54
CA SER A 798 7.87 -6.11 -48.30
C SER A 798 8.08 -4.83 -47.49
N LYS A 799 8.34 -4.94 -46.18
CA LYS A 799 8.45 -3.80 -45.27
C LYS A 799 9.87 -3.23 -45.23
N PRO A 800 10.04 -1.90 -45.10
CA PRO A 800 11.37 -1.28 -45.02
C PRO A 800 12.13 -1.69 -43.75
N TYR A 801 11.42 -2.13 -42.72
CA TYR A 801 11.96 -2.63 -41.45
C TYR A 801 12.12 -4.15 -41.40
N VAL A 802 12.12 -4.88 -42.54
CA VAL A 802 12.32 -6.35 -42.53
C VAL A 802 13.62 -6.76 -41.82
N ASN A 803 14.69 -5.98 -42.00
CA ASN A 803 15.98 -6.16 -41.31
C ASN A 803 15.94 -5.74 -39.82
N GLN A 804 14.77 -5.51 -39.24
CA GLN A 804 14.58 -5.19 -37.83
C GLN A 804 13.77 -6.26 -37.08
N VAL A 805 13.31 -7.31 -37.77
CA VAL A 805 12.41 -8.33 -37.20
C VAL A 805 13.21 -9.54 -36.71
N VAL A 806 12.97 -9.92 -35.46
CA VAL A 806 13.56 -11.07 -34.77
C VAL A 806 12.43 -11.98 -34.28
N VAL A 807 12.58 -13.28 -34.53
CA VAL A 807 11.64 -14.33 -34.12
C VAL A 807 11.89 -14.67 -32.65
N SER A 808 10.86 -14.56 -31.80
CA SER A 808 10.98 -14.62 -30.34
C SER A 808 10.14 -15.75 -29.72
N PRO A 809 10.54 -17.03 -29.84
CA PRO A 809 9.83 -18.13 -29.20
C PRO A 809 10.14 -18.18 -27.69
N HIS A 810 9.16 -18.55 -26.86
CA HIS A 810 9.46 -19.08 -25.52
C HIS A 810 9.57 -20.61 -25.59
N VAL A 811 10.49 -21.18 -24.82
CA VAL A 811 10.75 -22.61 -24.87
C VAL A 811 10.95 -23.14 -23.45
N TYR A 812 9.89 -23.70 -22.90
CA TYR A 812 9.83 -24.14 -21.52
C TYR A 812 9.93 -25.67 -21.35
N PRO A 813 10.46 -26.16 -20.22
CA PRO A 813 10.63 -27.58 -19.94
C PRO A 813 9.33 -28.25 -19.45
N PRO A 814 9.33 -29.58 -19.20
CA PRO A 814 8.15 -30.33 -18.76
C PRO A 814 7.42 -29.84 -17.51
N THR A 815 8.10 -29.22 -16.54
CA THR A 815 7.44 -28.69 -15.32
C THR A 815 6.47 -27.54 -15.60
N VAL A 816 6.67 -26.80 -16.69
CA VAL A 816 5.82 -25.67 -17.11
C VAL A 816 4.86 -26.09 -18.24
N THR A 817 5.36 -26.87 -19.21
CA THR A 817 4.57 -27.27 -20.40
C THR A 817 3.72 -28.53 -20.20
N ASN A 818 3.97 -29.32 -19.15
CA ASN A 818 3.44 -30.67 -18.97
C ASN A 818 3.82 -31.67 -20.09
N ALA A 819 4.85 -31.37 -20.88
CA ALA A 819 5.31 -32.25 -21.97
C ALA A 819 5.74 -33.64 -21.45
N SER A 820 5.21 -34.70 -22.06
CA SER A 820 5.48 -36.11 -21.72
C SER A 820 6.39 -36.82 -22.73
N SER A 821 6.52 -36.29 -23.95
CA SER A 821 7.45 -36.73 -24.99
C SER A 821 8.16 -35.51 -25.61
N ASP A 822 9.19 -35.77 -26.42
CA ASP A 822 9.84 -34.79 -27.32
C ASP A 822 10.40 -33.51 -26.65
N TYR A 823 10.63 -33.55 -25.34
CA TYR A 823 11.21 -32.47 -24.55
C TYR A 823 12.75 -32.57 -24.41
N PHE A 824 13.39 -33.58 -25.00
CA PHE A 824 14.84 -33.71 -24.99
C PHE A 824 15.35 -34.43 -26.26
N GLY A 825 16.66 -34.36 -26.51
CA GLY A 825 17.32 -35.01 -27.64
C GLY A 825 16.71 -34.68 -29.01
N SER A 826 16.71 -35.66 -29.91
CA SER A 826 16.23 -35.50 -31.29
C SER A 826 14.74 -35.15 -31.41
N GLY A 827 13.90 -35.53 -30.44
CA GLY A 827 12.49 -35.12 -30.39
C GLY A 827 12.36 -33.61 -30.24
N LEU A 828 13.09 -33.04 -29.27
CA LEU A 828 13.15 -31.59 -29.06
C LEU A 828 13.74 -30.88 -30.29
N TYR A 829 14.85 -31.37 -30.84
CA TYR A 829 15.48 -30.72 -32.00
C TYR A 829 14.56 -30.70 -33.22
N ASN A 830 13.86 -31.80 -33.51
CA ASN A 830 12.89 -31.84 -34.61
C ASN A 830 11.71 -30.88 -34.36
N ARG A 831 11.20 -30.78 -33.13
CA ARG A 831 10.11 -29.85 -32.78
C ARG A 831 10.54 -28.38 -32.88
N LEU A 832 11.74 -28.01 -32.43
CA LEU A 832 12.28 -26.66 -32.56
C LEU A 832 12.60 -26.31 -34.03
N ASN A 833 13.16 -27.26 -34.79
CA ASN A 833 13.45 -27.11 -36.21
C ASN A 833 12.18 -27.04 -37.08
N ASN A 834 11.08 -27.69 -36.68
CA ASN A 834 9.80 -27.56 -37.36
C ASN A 834 9.13 -26.20 -37.09
N SER A 835 9.26 -25.65 -35.87
CA SER A 835 8.69 -24.34 -35.55
C SER A 835 9.53 -23.19 -36.12
N PHE A 836 10.76 -22.99 -35.64
CA PHE A 836 11.52 -21.75 -35.91
C PHE A 836 12.97 -21.95 -36.37
N GLY A 837 13.60 -23.11 -36.13
CA GLY A 837 15.04 -23.29 -36.38
C GLY A 837 15.49 -22.94 -37.80
N TYR A 838 14.71 -23.33 -38.80
CA TYR A 838 14.99 -23.04 -40.21
C TYR A 838 14.98 -21.53 -40.54
N LEU A 839 14.25 -20.69 -39.79
CA LEU A 839 14.10 -19.25 -40.08
C LEU A 839 15.40 -18.47 -39.95
N ASN A 840 16.31 -18.89 -39.05
CA ASN A 840 17.64 -18.28 -38.94
C ASN A 840 18.65 -18.83 -39.96
N TYR A 841 18.35 -19.96 -40.63
CA TYR A 841 19.33 -20.66 -41.47
C TYR A 841 18.97 -20.68 -42.97
N THR A 842 17.83 -21.23 -43.35
CA THR A 842 17.33 -21.17 -44.73
C THR A 842 16.44 -19.95 -44.95
N GLY A 843 15.73 -19.51 -43.91
CA GLY A 843 14.86 -18.35 -43.94
C GLY A 843 13.47 -18.63 -44.51
N TYR A 844 12.74 -17.55 -44.81
CA TYR A 844 11.45 -17.58 -45.51
C TYR A 844 11.60 -16.95 -46.89
N CYS A 845 10.98 -17.54 -47.91
CA CYS A 845 11.16 -17.15 -49.31
C CYS A 845 9.82 -16.96 -50.04
N VAL A 846 9.70 -15.87 -50.80
CA VAL A 846 8.58 -15.63 -51.74
C VAL A 846 9.17 -15.22 -53.09
N ASN A 847 8.86 -15.96 -54.16
CA ASN A 847 9.32 -15.68 -55.53
C ASN A 847 10.84 -15.43 -55.63
N SER A 848 11.64 -16.29 -54.97
CA SER A 848 13.10 -16.18 -54.85
C SER A 848 13.65 -15.02 -54.01
N ASN A 849 12.80 -14.12 -53.48
CA ASN A 849 13.21 -13.18 -52.42
C ASN A 849 13.18 -13.92 -51.08
N CYS A 850 14.35 -14.12 -50.47
CA CYS A 850 14.52 -14.86 -49.22
C CYS A 850 15.11 -13.96 -48.13
N HIS A 851 14.56 -14.05 -46.90
CA HIS A 851 15.11 -13.38 -45.72
C HIS A 851 15.31 -14.37 -44.57
N LYS A 852 16.41 -14.23 -43.83
CA LYS A 852 16.76 -15.04 -42.66
C LYS A 852 16.54 -14.23 -41.39
N PHE A 853 15.53 -14.60 -40.61
CA PHE A 853 15.18 -13.92 -39.37
C PHE A 853 16.04 -14.46 -38.23
N PRO A 854 16.72 -13.62 -37.43
CA PRO A 854 17.38 -14.09 -36.22
C PRO A 854 16.35 -14.64 -35.24
N VAL A 855 16.81 -15.55 -34.39
CA VAL A 855 16.02 -16.05 -33.26
C VAL A 855 16.61 -15.48 -31.98
N ALA A 856 15.74 -15.07 -31.06
CA ALA A 856 16.08 -14.76 -29.68
C ALA A 856 15.07 -15.45 -28.76
N ILE A 857 15.50 -16.27 -27.80
CA ILE A 857 14.55 -16.95 -26.91
C ILE A 857 14.00 -15.93 -25.91
N GLY A 858 12.72 -15.56 -26.00
CA GLY A 858 12.10 -14.53 -25.15
C GLY A 858 11.97 -14.95 -23.68
N GLU A 859 11.65 -16.22 -23.46
CA GLU A 859 11.62 -16.84 -22.13
C GLU A 859 11.99 -18.33 -22.16
N PHE A 860 12.65 -18.76 -21.10
CA PHE A 860 12.88 -20.16 -20.73
C PHE A 860 13.34 -20.18 -19.26
N GLY A 861 12.86 -21.14 -18.46
CA GLY A 861 13.10 -21.16 -17.02
C GLY A 861 12.73 -22.47 -16.32
N SER A 862 13.27 -22.71 -15.14
CA SER A 862 12.89 -23.80 -14.22
C SER A 862 13.47 -23.60 -12.83
N ARG A 863 12.85 -24.24 -11.83
CA ARG A 863 13.41 -24.41 -10.48
C ARG A 863 14.65 -25.32 -10.42
N PHE A 864 15.02 -25.97 -11.54
CA PHE A 864 16.10 -26.95 -11.64
C PHE A 864 15.98 -28.16 -10.67
N THR A 865 14.77 -28.47 -10.20
CA THR A 865 14.50 -29.58 -9.26
C THR A 865 14.01 -30.87 -9.93
N ASP A 866 13.43 -30.81 -11.13
CA ASP A 866 12.95 -32.00 -11.85
C ASP A 866 14.02 -32.52 -12.82
N ASN A 867 14.30 -33.82 -12.77
CA ASN A 867 15.31 -34.44 -13.64
C ASN A 867 14.96 -34.35 -15.14
N ARG A 868 13.67 -34.27 -15.50
CA ARG A 868 13.22 -34.07 -16.89
C ARG A 868 13.61 -32.70 -17.42
N ASP A 869 13.56 -31.68 -16.57
CA ASP A 869 14.01 -30.33 -16.90
C ASP A 869 15.53 -30.33 -17.12
N LEU A 870 16.31 -31.02 -16.28
CA LEU A 870 17.77 -31.13 -16.49
C LEU A 870 18.12 -31.76 -17.85
N LEU A 871 17.38 -32.78 -18.28
CA LEU A 871 17.52 -33.39 -19.62
C LEU A 871 17.11 -32.42 -20.74
N PHE A 872 16.03 -31.66 -20.54
CA PHE A 872 15.63 -30.59 -21.46
C PHE A 872 16.74 -29.54 -21.57
N PHE A 873 17.25 -28.98 -20.46
CA PHE A 873 18.24 -27.89 -20.48
C PHE A 873 19.56 -28.31 -21.15
N ASN A 874 20.03 -29.54 -20.93
CA ASN A 874 21.23 -30.05 -21.62
C ASN A 874 21.02 -30.17 -23.14
N SER A 875 19.83 -30.63 -23.55
CA SER A 875 19.44 -30.72 -24.97
C SER A 875 19.27 -29.33 -25.57
N PHE A 876 18.55 -28.44 -24.89
CA PHE A 876 18.28 -27.07 -25.34
C PHE A 876 19.56 -26.25 -25.44
N ALA A 877 20.50 -26.39 -24.49
CA ALA A 877 21.83 -25.80 -24.58
C ALA A 877 22.61 -26.35 -25.79
N SER A 878 22.54 -27.66 -26.08
CA SER A 878 23.14 -28.23 -27.29
C SER A 878 22.52 -27.64 -28.57
N TYR A 879 21.19 -27.45 -28.57
CA TYR A 879 20.45 -26.84 -29.68
C TYR A 879 20.85 -25.37 -29.89
N LEU A 880 20.82 -24.52 -28.86
CA LEU A 880 21.19 -23.10 -28.97
C LEU A 880 22.64 -22.92 -29.43
N ASN A 881 23.55 -23.81 -29.03
CA ASN A 881 24.95 -23.76 -29.48
C ASN A 881 25.20 -24.46 -30.84
N SER A 882 24.20 -25.13 -31.43
CA SER A 882 24.34 -26.00 -32.60
C SER A 882 25.50 -27.01 -32.43
N SER A 883 25.42 -27.81 -31.38
CA SER A 883 26.47 -28.74 -30.95
C SER A 883 25.93 -30.15 -30.67
N ASN A 884 26.84 -31.13 -30.61
CA ASN A 884 26.50 -32.55 -30.46
C ASN A 884 25.48 -32.98 -31.54
N ASP A 885 24.54 -33.88 -31.19
CA ASP A 885 23.44 -34.32 -32.05
C ASP A 885 22.50 -33.21 -32.51
N ALA A 886 22.60 -32.00 -31.94
CA ALA A 886 21.84 -30.83 -32.36
C ALA A 886 22.51 -30.04 -33.50
N ASN A 887 23.74 -30.38 -33.90
CA ASN A 887 24.35 -29.87 -35.12
C ASN A 887 23.82 -30.66 -36.34
N ASP A 888 22.50 -30.64 -36.53
CA ASP A 888 21.79 -31.42 -37.56
C ASP A 888 21.67 -30.69 -38.91
N GLY A 889 22.30 -29.52 -39.02
CA GLY A 889 22.34 -28.71 -40.24
C GLY A 889 21.03 -28.00 -40.59
N LYS A 890 20.06 -27.89 -39.66
CA LYS A 890 18.76 -27.25 -39.92
C LYS A 890 18.65 -25.82 -39.38
N HIS A 891 19.50 -25.42 -38.44
CA HIS A 891 19.53 -24.07 -37.84
C HIS A 891 20.98 -23.58 -37.59
N GLN A 892 21.17 -22.27 -37.47
CA GLN A 892 22.40 -21.65 -36.98
C GLN A 892 22.40 -21.58 -35.44
N PRO A 893 23.58 -21.44 -34.79
CA PRO A 893 23.67 -21.08 -33.38
C PRO A 893 22.81 -19.86 -33.02
N ILE A 894 22.06 -19.98 -31.93
CA ILE A 894 21.14 -18.98 -31.38
C ILE A 894 21.81 -18.37 -30.15
N TYR A 895 22.47 -17.23 -30.34
CA TYR A 895 23.20 -16.57 -29.26
C TYR A 895 22.34 -15.71 -28.35
N ASN A 896 21.10 -15.41 -28.76
CA ASN A 896 20.23 -14.44 -28.11
C ASN A 896 19.18 -15.15 -27.26
N TRP A 897 19.08 -14.80 -25.98
CA TRP A 897 18.07 -15.36 -25.08
C TRP A 897 17.87 -14.47 -23.85
N PHE A 898 16.71 -14.60 -23.22
CA PHE A 898 16.36 -13.98 -21.94
C PHE A 898 15.86 -15.08 -20.98
N TYR A 899 16.57 -15.28 -19.87
CA TYR A 899 16.16 -16.29 -18.89
C TYR A 899 14.93 -15.80 -18.10
N TRP A 900 14.00 -16.70 -17.78
CA TRP A 900 12.86 -16.42 -16.90
C TRP A 900 13.13 -17.07 -15.52
N SER A 901 13.44 -16.30 -14.48
CA SER A 901 13.52 -14.83 -14.41
C SER A 901 14.52 -14.37 -13.34
N TRP A 902 14.76 -13.07 -13.19
CA TRP A 902 15.45 -12.52 -12.02
C TRP A 902 14.62 -12.70 -10.72
N ASN A 903 13.30 -12.82 -10.88
CA ASN A 903 12.32 -12.80 -9.81
C ASN A 903 12.20 -14.17 -9.13
N ALA A 904 12.64 -14.28 -7.89
CA ALA A 904 12.41 -15.49 -7.09
C ALA A 904 10.91 -15.82 -6.85
N ASN A 905 10.00 -14.85 -7.05
CA ASN A 905 8.56 -15.02 -6.84
C ASN A 905 7.78 -15.57 -8.06
N SER A 906 8.45 -16.12 -9.07
CA SER A 906 7.79 -16.88 -10.12
C SER A 906 7.29 -18.26 -9.64
N GLY A 907 6.01 -18.56 -9.88
CA GLY A 907 5.27 -19.64 -9.21
C GLY A 907 5.61 -21.07 -9.63
N ASP A 908 6.12 -21.25 -10.85
CA ASP A 908 6.47 -22.53 -11.48
C ASP A 908 7.99 -22.68 -11.68
N THR A 909 8.66 -21.57 -11.97
CA THR A 909 10.04 -21.47 -12.43
C THR A 909 11.01 -20.94 -11.38
N GLY A 910 10.55 -20.12 -10.42
CA GLY A 910 11.46 -19.38 -9.54
C GLY A 910 12.32 -18.37 -10.31
N GLY A 911 13.61 -18.29 -9.98
CA GLY A 911 14.60 -17.45 -10.65
C GLY A 911 16.03 -17.91 -10.37
#